data_AF-A0A1G2Z4C2-F1
#
_entry.id   AF-A0A1G2Z4C2-F1
#
_cell.length_a   1.000
_cell.length_b   1.000
_cell.length_c   1.000
_cell.angle_alpha   90.00
_cell.angle_beta   90.00
_cell.angle_gamma   90.00
#
_symmetry.space_group_name_H-M   'P 1'
#
loop_
_entity.id
_entity.type
_entity.pdbx_description
1 polymer ?
#
loop_
_entity_poly.entity_id
_entity_poly.type
_entity_poly.pdbx_seq_one_letter_code
_entity_poly.pdbx_strand_id
1 'polypeptide(L)'
;MSKEYSVDVCRQLEAGFHAAKMHRPMRIKRYDAGTELTYDVHGVGPRSCLRQEDAGAKVHLLVEKFVGGGFAGQVYRVKVTGIEGTIDGLEVGKVYAIKILIPPSGFSRLFRNLLYWIGFQGPFQLQVNPAAARAGALWQKLIRRGAKIRFGDENAVVDIYGTFVDDKLGSCGELSEWVDGRTWRLEVDDRLDLLKKWIRGRKIDKSVIAGMGSPEYRAKRKFMSEFVQLLYDMGAYEFARQYEWSTCKSQPNALKRQGTDNNPAGGLVAVDFRAGLALLPFLPMSPGDFKLIFKGLMRGSLVQFDRGDIAKLEAFVRAHGEEFAGMHKMLEDLKTAEQIYRDSVPDITHNHVRLFYSGKLWSTMLDSAVTGWKVRNLVDERHEWLFRRSMILTLLFFVTGLIPFLGKLIRRIWGREDWRKHYAAMLKSRDYFKRAVRGRIAEKVIVWHRAGRLDDEKANEVAASVWLFFRHLPLSILPAGLHRILTDRKYAKQRLVYYFVRPVRLYFNAEMREQWLRDMMTEGQSKHMLSDEDAQIIISRIGEPFIQKYLKSLAVHVCTLPVTQMVSVTIAVIYYLTHRDEPGAWAVGLGIIGLFQVIPISPGSLTRGLYVLYLVIKEHNFKDYNIAVFLGFFKYVGYLAFPIQMTYHYPVLARFMAAHWATEAVHIVPVFGEGGALLEHWVFCLFYNWPLTIRRRMRKRAELRAKLKPRYWHAVFCAAAAAGILGLADYIYLRNIGEIPGLRNIWWLVILTTLVCGTAVTLGCGGAALGKRIVTAAVCGVLAGAFYAGISAFLSHESGIVASSIWRMFIFAILCTIGAIVTELKLPDQQ
;
A
#
# COMPACT_ATOMS: atom_id res chain seq x y z
N MET A 1 -8.03 8.23 0.74
CA MET A 1 -9.47 8.60 0.81
C MET A 1 -9.63 10.05 1.26
N SER A 2 -10.64 10.75 0.73
CA SER A 2 -11.11 12.03 1.28
C SER A 2 -11.73 11.78 2.65
N LYS A 3 -11.21 12.42 3.70
CA LYS A 3 -11.95 12.53 4.97
C LYS A 3 -13.20 13.38 4.73
N GLU A 4 -14.26 13.17 5.49
CA GLU A 4 -15.43 14.05 5.46
C GLU A 4 -15.03 15.47 5.91
N TYR A 5 -15.46 16.49 5.16
CA TYR A 5 -15.31 17.91 5.44
C TYR A 5 -16.46 18.65 4.77
N SER A 6 -16.82 19.83 5.29
CA SER A 6 -17.87 20.64 4.72
C SER A 6 -17.37 21.40 3.49
N VAL A 7 -18.01 21.15 2.35
CA VAL A 7 -17.77 21.89 1.11
C VAL A 7 -18.26 23.33 1.25
N ASP A 8 -19.31 23.58 2.01
CA ASP A 8 -19.88 24.92 2.17
C ASP A 8 -18.93 25.84 2.94
N VAL A 9 -18.21 25.33 3.94
CA VAL A 9 -17.14 26.08 4.61
C VAL A 9 -16.04 26.45 3.61
N CYS A 10 -15.67 25.54 2.71
CA CYS A 10 -14.69 25.85 1.66
C CYS A 10 -15.21 26.97 0.74
N ARG A 11 -16.47 26.91 0.31
CA ARG A 11 -17.11 27.94 -0.52
C ARG A 11 -17.20 29.29 0.17
N GLN A 12 -17.52 29.33 1.46
CA GLN A 12 -17.52 30.57 2.26
C GLN A 12 -16.12 31.22 2.31
N LEU A 13 -15.08 30.42 2.55
CA LEU A 13 -13.70 30.89 2.56
C LEU A 13 -13.22 31.35 1.17
N GLU A 14 -13.66 30.66 0.10
CA GLU A 14 -13.43 31.07 -1.29
C GLU A 14 -14.13 32.41 -1.60
N ALA A 15 -15.40 32.57 -1.21
CA ALA A 15 -16.12 33.84 -1.34
C ALA A 15 -15.42 34.98 -0.58
N GLY A 16 -14.92 34.72 0.63
CA GLY A 16 -14.11 35.68 1.39
C GLY A 16 -12.80 36.08 0.69
N PHE A 17 -12.14 35.13 0.00
CA PHE A 17 -10.99 35.44 -0.85
C PHE A 17 -11.37 36.37 -2.01
N HIS A 18 -12.49 36.08 -2.70
CA HIS A 18 -12.94 36.89 -3.83
C HIS A 18 -13.38 38.30 -3.39
N ALA A 19 -14.07 38.42 -2.25
CA ALA A 19 -14.45 39.69 -1.64
C ALA A 19 -13.23 40.56 -1.29
N ALA A 20 -12.07 39.96 -1.00
CA ALA A 20 -10.83 40.68 -0.74
C ALA A 20 -10.27 41.40 -1.99
N LYS A 21 -10.84 41.19 -3.20
CA LYS A 21 -10.47 41.86 -4.46
C LYS A 21 -8.96 41.91 -4.70
N MET A 22 -8.28 40.77 -4.53
CA MET A 22 -6.86 40.66 -4.84
C MET A 22 -6.63 40.68 -6.35
N HIS A 23 -5.47 41.19 -6.75
CA HIS A 23 -5.07 41.26 -8.16
C HIS A 23 -4.73 39.88 -8.72
N ARG A 24 -4.20 38.99 -7.87
CA ARG A 24 -3.86 37.62 -8.26
C ARG A 24 -5.06 36.67 -8.13
N PRO A 25 -5.11 35.59 -8.92
CA PRO A 25 -6.09 34.53 -8.73
C PRO A 25 -5.85 33.73 -7.45
N MET A 26 -6.91 33.04 -7.01
CA MET A 26 -6.85 32.09 -5.91
C MET A 26 -6.04 30.86 -6.28
N ARG A 27 -5.24 30.36 -5.33
CA ARG A 27 -4.52 29.10 -5.52
C ARG A 27 -5.40 27.93 -5.09
N ILE A 28 -5.96 27.26 -6.08
CA ILE A 28 -6.74 26.05 -5.89
C ILE A 28 -5.80 24.83 -5.86
N LYS A 29 -6.07 23.86 -5.00
CA LYS A 29 -5.31 22.59 -4.94
C LYS A 29 -6.03 21.41 -5.60
N ARG A 30 -7.35 21.42 -5.46
CA ARG A 30 -8.29 20.41 -5.97
C ARG A 30 -9.67 21.05 -6.07
N TYR A 31 -10.55 20.45 -6.87
CA TYR A 31 -11.97 20.79 -6.93
C TYR A 31 -12.79 20.01 -5.90
N ASP A 32 -13.87 20.64 -5.42
CA ASP A 32 -14.79 20.02 -4.48
C ASP A 32 -16.11 19.66 -5.20
N ALA A 33 -16.94 18.83 -4.57
CA ALA A 33 -18.22 18.42 -5.14
C ALA A 33 -19.12 19.64 -5.46
N GLY A 34 -19.85 19.58 -6.56
CA GLY A 34 -20.66 20.65 -7.11
C GLY A 34 -19.88 21.76 -7.81
N THR A 35 -18.57 21.61 -8.03
CA THR A 35 -17.81 22.56 -8.86
C THR A 35 -18.15 22.33 -10.33
N GLU A 36 -18.53 23.39 -11.03
CA GLU A 36 -18.70 23.39 -12.48
C GLU A 36 -17.35 23.68 -13.17
N LEU A 37 -17.03 22.85 -14.15
CA LEU A 37 -15.82 22.92 -14.94
C LEU A 37 -16.20 23.00 -16.41
N THR A 38 -15.40 23.71 -17.18
CA THR A 38 -15.58 23.84 -18.63
C THR A 38 -14.22 23.75 -19.27
N TYR A 39 -14.07 22.84 -20.22
CA TYR A 39 -12.80 22.58 -20.89
C TYR A 39 -12.99 22.46 -22.40
N ASP A 40 -12.00 22.95 -23.14
CA ASP A 40 -11.83 22.60 -24.55
C ASP A 40 -11.17 21.22 -24.60
N VAL A 41 -11.97 20.21 -24.94
CA VAL A 41 -11.55 18.81 -24.96
C VAL A 41 -11.23 18.39 -26.39
N HIS A 42 -10.00 17.93 -26.59
CA HIS A 42 -9.57 17.34 -27.85
C HIS A 42 -9.86 15.84 -27.85
N GLY A 43 -10.73 15.39 -28.76
CA GLY A 43 -11.11 13.98 -28.90
C GLY A 43 -9.96 13.07 -29.35
N VAL A 44 -10.02 11.79 -28.94
CA VAL A 44 -9.01 10.74 -29.26
C VAL A 44 -9.67 9.52 -29.95
N GLY A 45 -10.80 9.73 -30.64
CA GLY A 45 -11.53 8.71 -31.40
C GLY A 45 -11.28 8.75 -32.92
N PRO A 46 -11.70 7.69 -33.66
CA PRO A 46 -11.52 7.61 -35.12
C PRO A 46 -12.15 8.78 -35.87
N ARG A 47 -13.34 9.27 -35.47
CA ARG A 47 -13.99 10.39 -36.17
C ARG A 47 -13.34 11.74 -35.84
N SER A 48 -12.84 11.90 -34.61
CA SER A 48 -12.10 13.11 -34.23
C SER A 48 -10.74 13.24 -34.92
N CYS A 49 -10.12 12.14 -35.34
CA CYS A 49 -8.87 12.17 -36.11
C CYS A 49 -9.07 12.41 -37.62
N LEU A 50 -10.31 12.24 -38.13
CA LEU A 50 -10.66 12.40 -39.55
C LEU A 50 -11.05 13.84 -39.93
N ARG A 51 -11.48 14.68 -38.98
CA ARG A 51 -11.72 16.10 -39.23
C ARG A 51 -10.39 16.84 -39.19
N GLN A 52 -10.06 17.51 -40.29
CA GLN A 52 -8.84 18.29 -40.49
C GLN A 52 -8.84 19.63 -39.74
N GLU A 53 -9.98 19.99 -39.12
CA GLU A 53 -10.10 21.11 -38.20
C GLU A 53 -10.02 20.60 -36.76
N ASP A 54 -8.99 21.08 -36.05
CA ASP A 54 -8.72 20.96 -34.61
C ASP A 54 -9.83 21.56 -33.71
N ALA A 55 -11.10 21.45 -34.09
CA ALA A 55 -12.22 21.91 -33.30
C ALA A 55 -12.44 20.92 -32.14
N GLY A 56 -11.64 21.08 -31.07
CA GLY A 56 -11.97 20.53 -29.77
C GLY A 56 -13.41 20.90 -29.40
N ALA A 57 -14.10 20.02 -28.68
CA ALA A 57 -15.45 20.34 -28.22
C ALA A 57 -15.37 20.97 -26.84
N LYS A 58 -16.20 21.99 -26.60
CA LYS A 58 -16.32 22.57 -25.28
C LYS A 58 -17.23 21.69 -24.44
N VAL A 59 -16.70 21.15 -23.35
CA VAL A 59 -17.42 20.21 -22.50
C VAL A 59 -17.66 20.84 -21.13
N HIS A 60 -18.92 20.88 -20.71
CA HIS A 60 -19.34 21.32 -19.39
C HIS A 60 -19.51 20.12 -18.47
N LEU A 61 -18.85 20.18 -17.31
CA LEU A 61 -18.75 19.09 -16.36
C LEU A 61 -19.14 19.56 -14.96
N LEU A 62 -19.89 18.74 -14.25
CA LEU A 62 -20.16 18.91 -12.82
C LEU A 62 -19.34 17.90 -12.03
N VAL A 63 -18.51 18.36 -11.10
CA VAL A 63 -17.76 17.48 -10.20
C VAL A 63 -18.71 16.85 -9.19
N GLU A 64 -18.95 15.54 -9.29
CA GLU A 64 -19.74 14.80 -8.31
C GLU A 64 -18.89 14.44 -7.09
N LYS A 65 -17.65 14.00 -7.30
CA LYS A 65 -16.78 13.53 -6.22
C LYS A 65 -15.30 13.60 -6.56
N PHE A 66 -14.48 14.06 -5.62
CA PHE A 66 -13.04 13.81 -5.63
C PHE A 66 -12.76 12.39 -5.12
N VAL A 67 -12.18 11.54 -5.98
CA VAL A 67 -11.95 10.11 -5.67
C VAL A 67 -10.65 9.94 -4.92
N GLY A 68 -9.58 10.55 -5.42
CA GLY A 68 -8.24 10.42 -4.85
C GLY A 68 -7.17 11.08 -5.71
N GLY A 69 -5.93 11.04 -5.23
CA GLY A 69 -4.79 11.52 -6.01
C GLY A 69 -3.49 10.83 -5.61
N GLY A 70 -2.81 10.30 -6.63
CA GLY A 70 -1.49 9.68 -6.52
C GLY A 70 -0.39 10.61 -7.01
N PHE A 71 0.77 10.02 -7.38
CA PHE A 71 1.86 10.78 -7.99
C PHE A 71 1.56 11.21 -9.43
N ALA A 72 0.75 10.46 -10.17
CA ALA A 72 0.40 10.80 -11.55
C ALA A 72 -0.55 11.99 -11.65
N GLY A 73 -1.51 12.10 -10.72
CA GLY A 73 -2.55 13.13 -10.79
C GLY A 73 -3.67 12.93 -9.78
N GLN A 74 -4.75 13.69 -9.98
CA GLN A 74 -5.98 13.71 -9.19
C GLN A 74 -7.14 13.22 -10.05
N VAL A 75 -7.96 12.30 -9.51
CA VAL A 75 -9.10 11.71 -10.21
C VAL A 75 -10.42 12.20 -9.60
N TYR A 76 -11.35 12.57 -10.46
CA TYR A 76 -12.68 13.04 -10.11
C TYR A 76 -13.73 12.25 -10.88
N ARG A 77 -14.84 11.95 -10.22
CA ARG A 77 -16.08 11.53 -10.85
C ARG A 77 -16.84 12.79 -11.27
N VAL A 78 -17.20 12.89 -12.55
CA VAL A 78 -17.89 14.05 -13.13
C VAL A 78 -19.12 13.61 -13.90
N LYS A 79 -20.12 14.47 -13.95
CA LYS A 79 -21.27 14.35 -14.84
C LYS A 79 -21.16 15.37 -15.97
N VAL A 80 -21.37 14.95 -17.20
CA VAL A 80 -21.41 15.89 -18.34
C VAL A 80 -22.76 16.60 -18.33
N THR A 81 -22.73 17.93 -18.28
CA THR A 81 -23.94 18.78 -18.27
C THR A 81 -24.23 19.41 -19.62
N GLY A 82 -23.23 19.54 -20.50
CA GLY A 82 -23.37 20.08 -21.84
C GLY A 82 -22.14 19.82 -22.71
N ILE A 83 -22.35 19.76 -24.02
CA ILE A 83 -21.29 19.60 -25.02
C ILE A 83 -21.58 20.55 -26.19
N GLU A 84 -20.65 21.45 -26.49
CA GLU A 84 -20.67 22.28 -27.70
C GLU A 84 -19.67 21.66 -28.71
N GLY A 85 -20.18 20.94 -29.70
CA GLY A 85 -19.40 20.14 -30.64
C GLY A 85 -19.67 18.64 -30.51
N THR A 86 -18.76 17.79 -31.00
CA THR A 86 -18.92 16.33 -30.98
C THR A 86 -17.65 15.63 -30.56
N ILE A 87 -17.74 14.75 -29.55
CA ILE A 87 -16.67 13.84 -29.12
C ILE A 87 -17.24 12.42 -29.12
N ASP A 88 -16.54 11.51 -29.81
CA ASP A 88 -16.95 10.09 -29.88
C ASP A 88 -17.10 9.48 -28.49
N GLY A 89 -18.27 8.92 -28.19
CA GLY A 89 -18.56 8.21 -26.93
C GLY A 89 -18.91 9.10 -25.72
N LEU A 90 -18.92 10.42 -25.90
CA LEU A 90 -19.32 11.37 -24.86
C LEU A 90 -20.80 11.76 -25.01
N GLU A 91 -21.57 11.66 -23.93
CA GLU A 91 -23.00 11.97 -23.91
C GLU A 91 -23.38 12.86 -22.72
N VAL A 92 -24.30 13.78 -22.95
CA VAL A 92 -24.84 14.65 -21.90
C VAL A 92 -25.65 13.82 -20.91
N GLY A 93 -25.48 14.10 -19.62
CA GLY A 93 -26.17 13.41 -18.52
C GLY A 93 -25.44 12.16 -18.01
N LYS A 94 -24.45 11.62 -18.73
CA LYS A 94 -23.66 10.47 -18.29
C LYS A 94 -22.50 10.85 -17.37
N VAL A 95 -22.02 9.85 -16.63
CA VAL A 95 -20.93 9.96 -15.65
C VAL A 95 -19.62 9.48 -16.26
N TYR A 96 -18.56 10.23 -16.00
CA TYR A 96 -17.22 9.99 -16.51
C TYR A 96 -16.16 10.23 -15.42
N ALA A 97 -14.93 9.81 -15.71
CA ALA A 97 -13.77 10.13 -14.89
C ALA A 97 -12.97 11.24 -15.55
N ILE A 98 -12.54 12.25 -14.78
CA ILE A 98 -11.44 13.12 -15.21
C ILE A 98 -10.21 12.89 -14.34
N LYS A 99 -9.05 12.85 -14.99
CA LYS A 99 -7.75 12.81 -14.31
C LYS A 99 -6.95 14.05 -14.66
N ILE A 100 -6.68 14.89 -13.67
CA ILE A 100 -5.84 16.08 -13.82
C ILE A 100 -4.43 15.71 -13.36
N LEU A 101 -3.43 15.87 -14.24
CA LEU A 101 -2.08 15.27 -14.12
C LEU A 101 -1.12 16.01 -13.16
N ILE A 102 -1.68 16.49 -12.04
CA ILE A 102 -0.99 17.17 -10.95
C ILE A 102 -1.39 16.60 -9.58
N PRO A 103 -0.45 16.19 -8.72
CA PRO A 103 -0.76 15.68 -7.39
C PRO A 103 -1.40 16.75 -6.51
N PRO A 104 -2.34 16.37 -5.62
CA PRO A 104 -2.94 17.30 -4.66
C PRO A 104 -1.94 17.67 -3.54
N SER A 105 -1.00 16.78 -3.25
CA SER A 105 0.04 16.95 -2.25
C SER A 105 1.23 17.71 -2.81
N GLY A 106 1.65 18.76 -2.09
CA GLY A 106 2.83 19.54 -2.46
C GLY A 106 4.12 18.73 -2.38
N PHE A 107 4.22 17.82 -1.40
CA PHE A 107 5.35 16.90 -1.25
C PHE A 107 5.39 15.92 -2.43
N SER A 108 4.27 15.24 -2.74
CA SER A 108 4.22 14.27 -3.83
C SER A 108 4.57 14.91 -5.17
N ARG A 109 4.09 16.14 -5.42
CA ARG A 109 4.45 16.90 -6.62
C ARG A 109 5.94 17.25 -6.67
N LEU A 110 6.52 17.69 -5.55
CA LEU A 110 7.95 18.01 -5.48
C LEU A 110 8.81 16.77 -5.74
N PHE A 111 8.52 15.68 -5.04
CA PHE A 111 9.26 14.42 -5.15
C PHE A 111 9.20 13.84 -6.57
N ARG A 112 8.00 13.76 -7.16
CA ARG A 112 7.84 13.34 -8.56
C ARG A 112 8.65 14.22 -9.52
N ASN A 113 8.51 15.54 -9.40
CA ASN A 113 9.16 16.46 -10.32
C ASN A 113 10.69 16.38 -10.19
N LEU A 114 11.20 16.14 -8.98
CA LEU A 114 12.62 15.92 -8.75
C LEU A 114 13.12 14.64 -9.46
N LEU A 115 12.43 13.51 -9.29
CA LEU A 115 12.81 12.26 -9.97
C LEU A 115 12.76 12.39 -11.50
N TYR A 116 11.70 13.02 -12.02
CA TYR A 116 11.57 13.26 -13.45
C TYR A 116 12.67 14.21 -13.96
N TRP A 117 13.02 15.24 -13.20
CA TRP A 117 14.09 16.17 -13.56
C TRP A 117 15.46 15.50 -13.55
N ILE A 118 15.75 14.63 -12.57
CA ILE A 118 16.99 13.83 -12.56
C ILE A 118 17.06 12.96 -13.83
N GLY A 119 15.94 12.38 -14.25
CA GLY A 119 15.89 11.51 -15.42
C GLY A 119 16.00 12.23 -16.76
N PHE A 120 15.19 13.28 -16.95
CA PHE A 120 14.95 13.91 -18.26
C PHE A 120 15.36 15.39 -18.34
N GLN A 121 15.85 15.97 -17.24
CA GLN A 121 16.30 17.37 -17.13
C GLN A 121 15.23 18.41 -17.52
N GLY A 122 13.96 18.05 -17.37
CA GLY A 122 12.82 18.90 -17.73
C GLY A 122 11.67 18.85 -16.71
N PRO A 123 10.62 19.67 -16.89
CA PRO A 123 9.40 19.55 -16.10
C PRO A 123 8.68 18.23 -16.44
N PHE A 124 7.85 17.74 -15.51
CA PHE A 124 7.03 16.55 -15.71
C PHE A 124 6.06 16.74 -16.88
N GLN A 125 6.34 16.09 -18.01
CA GLN A 125 5.75 16.43 -19.30
C GLN A 125 4.25 16.15 -19.38
N LEU A 126 3.77 15.04 -18.82
CA LEU A 126 2.33 14.76 -18.72
C LEU A 126 1.54 15.86 -18.00
N GLN A 127 2.17 16.65 -17.10
CA GLN A 127 1.50 17.80 -16.50
C GLN A 127 1.48 19.01 -17.44
N VAL A 128 2.52 19.25 -18.22
CA VAL A 128 2.77 20.57 -18.85
C VAL A 128 2.69 20.58 -20.36
N ASN A 129 2.68 19.42 -21.01
CA ASN A 129 2.78 19.28 -22.46
C ASN A 129 1.54 18.55 -22.99
N PRO A 130 0.64 19.25 -23.71
CA PRO A 130 -0.53 18.63 -24.33
C PRO A 130 -0.20 17.48 -25.28
N ALA A 131 0.93 17.53 -25.98
CA ALA A 131 1.37 16.44 -26.87
C ALA A 131 1.69 15.17 -26.08
N ALA A 132 2.29 15.28 -24.88
CA ALA A 132 2.55 14.14 -24.02
C ALA A 132 1.26 13.48 -23.51
N ALA A 133 0.27 14.30 -23.10
CA ALA A 133 -1.05 13.79 -22.70
C ALA A 133 -1.76 13.10 -23.89
N ARG A 134 -1.72 13.72 -25.08
CA ARG A 134 -2.31 13.16 -26.31
C ARG A 134 -1.64 11.85 -26.72
N ALA A 135 -0.31 11.78 -26.68
CA ALA A 135 0.43 10.55 -26.99
C ALA A 135 0.03 9.40 -26.04
N GLY A 136 -0.05 9.66 -24.73
CA GLY A 136 -0.52 8.68 -23.76
C GLY A 136 -1.96 8.20 -24.02
N ALA A 137 -2.84 9.09 -24.46
CA ALA A 137 -4.23 8.76 -24.78
C ALA A 137 -4.35 7.90 -26.04
N LEU A 138 -3.57 8.22 -27.07
CA LEU A 138 -3.52 7.46 -28.32
C LEU A 138 -2.92 6.06 -28.11
N TRP A 139 -1.85 5.94 -27.32
CA TRP A 139 -1.31 4.63 -26.90
C TRP A 139 -2.39 3.78 -26.23
N GLN A 140 -3.15 4.36 -25.30
CA GLN A 140 -4.21 3.65 -24.60
C GLN A 140 -5.31 3.15 -25.55
N LYS A 141 -5.74 3.95 -26.53
CA LYS A 141 -6.72 3.51 -27.55
C LYS A 141 -6.20 2.34 -28.39
N LEU A 142 -4.95 2.40 -28.84
CA LEU A 142 -4.35 1.31 -29.61
C LEU A 142 -4.20 0.05 -28.75
N ILE A 143 -3.75 0.18 -27.50
CA ILE A 143 -3.68 -0.93 -26.54
C ILE A 143 -5.06 -1.53 -26.28
N ARG A 144 -6.11 -0.72 -26.19
CA ARG A 144 -7.51 -1.19 -26.05
C ARG A 144 -7.92 -2.05 -27.24
N ARG A 145 -7.53 -1.69 -28.47
CA ARG A 145 -7.75 -2.54 -29.64
C ARG A 145 -6.91 -3.81 -29.60
N GLY A 146 -5.66 -3.75 -29.15
CA GLY A 146 -4.83 -4.94 -28.90
C GLY A 146 -5.45 -5.87 -27.83
N ALA A 147 -6.13 -5.32 -26.83
CA ALA A 147 -6.81 -6.08 -25.80
C ALA A 147 -8.00 -6.87 -26.35
N LYS A 148 -8.73 -6.32 -27.34
CA LYS A 148 -9.75 -7.07 -28.09
C LYS A 148 -9.18 -8.34 -28.71
N ILE A 149 -7.99 -8.26 -29.31
CA ILE A 149 -7.33 -9.39 -29.97
C ILE A 149 -6.89 -10.43 -28.92
N ARG A 150 -6.31 -9.99 -27.81
CA ARG A 150 -5.76 -10.89 -26.79
C ARG A 150 -6.83 -11.53 -25.88
N PHE A 151 -7.85 -10.76 -25.51
CA PHE A 151 -8.85 -11.14 -24.50
C PHE A 151 -10.25 -11.32 -25.08
N GLY A 152 -10.48 -10.98 -26.36
CA GLY A 152 -11.79 -11.01 -26.99
C GLY A 152 -12.70 -9.83 -26.64
N ASP A 153 -12.23 -8.88 -25.83
CA ASP A 153 -13.05 -7.77 -25.32
C ASP A 153 -12.22 -6.48 -25.20
N GLU A 154 -12.73 -5.39 -25.79
CA GLU A 154 -12.13 -4.07 -25.64
C GLU A 154 -12.32 -3.50 -24.23
N ASN A 155 -13.36 -3.93 -23.50
CA ASN A 155 -13.64 -3.46 -22.14
C ASN A 155 -12.63 -3.98 -21.11
N ALA A 156 -11.69 -4.83 -21.53
CA ALA A 156 -10.49 -5.21 -20.79
C ALA A 156 -9.53 -4.02 -20.56
N VAL A 157 -9.69 -2.91 -21.28
CA VAL A 157 -8.95 -1.66 -21.09
C VAL A 157 -9.95 -0.51 -21.02
N VAL A 158 -9.81 0.34 -19.98
CA VAL A 158 -10.68 1.50 -19.81
C VAL A 158 -10.60 2.44 -21.00
N ASP A 159 -11.75 2.96 -21.44
CA ASP A 159 -11.75 3.87 -22.58
C ASP A 159 -11.35 5.30 -22.21
N ILE A 160 -10.77 6.03 -23.17
CA ILE A 160 -10.40 7.44 -23.05
C ILE A 160 -11.08 8.26 -24.16
N TYR A 161 -11.73 9.36 -23.81
CA TYR A 161 -12.50 10.16 -24.76
C TYR A 161 -11.72 11.35 -25.29
N GLY A 162 -10.94 12.00 -24.42
CA GLY A 162 -10.23 13.22 -24.78
C GLY A 162 -9.18 13.68 -23.78
N THR A 163 -8.38 14.65 -24.22
CA THR A 163 -7.39 15.37 -23.40
C THR A 163 -7.72 16.86 -23.37
N PHE A 164 -7.41 17.52 -22.27
CA PHE A 164 -7.67 18.96 -22.08
C PHE A 164 -6.58 19.64 -21.24
N VAL A 165 -6.63 20.96 -21.15
CA VAL A 165 -5.77 21.76 -20.25
C VAL A 165 -6.62 22.40 -19.16
N ASP A 166 -6.24 22.17 -17.91
CA ASP A 166 -6.79 22.86 -16.75
C ASP A 166 -5.90 24.05 -16.41
N ASP A 167 -6.40 25.24 -16.72
CA ASP A 167 -5.74 26.53 -16.48
C ASP A 167 -5.82 27.01 -15.03
N LYS A 168 -6.70 26.47 -14.18
CA LYS A 168 -6.78 26.89 -12.76
C LYS A 168 -5.73 26.18 -11.90
N LEU A 169 -5.60 24.87 -12.03
CA LEU A 169 -4.61 24.02 -11.38
C LEU A 169 -3.26 24.03 -12.12
N GLY A 170 -3.29 24.37 -13.41
CA GLY A 170 -2.12 24.52 -14.27
C GLY A 170 -1.51 23.18 -14.68
N SER A 171 -2.34 22.33 -15.29
CA SER A 171 -2.01 20.96 -15.66
C SER A 171 -2.83 20.48 -16.85
N CYS A 172 -2.26 19.61 -17.68
CA CYS A 172 -3.04 18.79 -18.60
C CYS A 172 -3.93 17.82 -17.82
N GLY A 173 -5.02 17.40 -18.46
CA GLY A 173 -5.97 16.44 -17.93
C GLY A 173 -6.56 15.55 -19.02
N GLU A 174 -7.26 14.51 -18.58
CA GLU A 174 -7.81 13.45 -19.42
C GLU A 174 -9.23 13.15 -18.99
N LEU A 175 -10.10 12.87 -19.96
CA LEU A 175 -11.49 12.48 -19.77
C LEU A 175 -11.63 11.02 -20.22
N SER A 176 -11.98 10.14 -19.29
CA SER A 176 -12.06 8.69 -19.52
C SER A 176 -13.38 8.11 -19.01
N GLU A 177 -13.61 6.85 -19.37
CA GLU A 177 -14.72 6.07 -18.83
C GLU A 177 -14.65 6.01 -17.30
N TRP A 178 -15.82 6.15 -16.65
CA TRP A 178 -15.97 5.83 -15.24
C TRP A 178 -16.19 4.33 -15.10
N VAL A 179 -15.24 3.64 -14.47
CA VAL A 179 -15.38 2.21 -14.15
C VAL A 179 -15.93 2.07 -12.74
N ASP A 180 -17.17 1.60 -12.63
CA ASP A 180 -17.69 1.14 -11.35
C ASP A 180 -17.15 -0.26 -11.07
N GLY A 181 -16.21 -0.36 -10.13
CA GLY A 181 -15.48 -1.58 -9.89
C GLY A 181 -14.63 -1.56 -8.62
N ARG A 182 -14.15 -2.76 -8.27
CA ARG A 182 -13.34 -3.02 -7.08
C ARG A 182 -12.03 -3.70 -7.44
N THR A 183 -11.00 -3.56 -6.60
CA THR A 183 -9.68 -4.16 -6.87
C THR A 183 -9.75 -5.68 -6.90
N TRP A 184 -10.24 -6.31 -5.84
CA TRP A 184 -10.57 -7.73 -5.78
C TRP A 184 -11.32 -8.07 -4.48
N ARG A 185 -11.78 -9.32 -4.35
CA ARG A 185 -12.33 -9.88 -3.12
C ARG A 185 -11.22 -10.64 -2.39
N LEU A 186 -11.16 -10.50 -1.06
CA LEU A 186 -10.30 -11.34 -0.24
C LEU A 186 -10.95 -12.72 -0.08
N GLU A 187 -10.46 -13.70 -0.83
CA GLU A 187 -11.05 -15.04 -0.94
C GLU A 187 -10.44 -16.02 0.07
N VAL A 188 -11.31 -16.89 0.61
CA VAL A 188 -10.90 -17.95 1.52
C VAL A 188 -10.17 -19.04 0.75
N ASP A 189 -9.00 -19.44 1.26
CA ASP A 189 -8.21 -20.54 0.71
C ASP A 189 -7.58 -21.35 1.85
N ASP A 190 -7.99 -22.62 1.98
CA ASP A 190 -7.45 -23.56 2.95
C ASP A 190 -6.31 -24.44 2.38
N ARG A 191 -5.81 -24.10 1.18
CA ARG A 191 -4.72 -24.79 0.46
C ARG A 191 -3.67 -23.81 -0.07
N LEU A 192 -3.22 -22.87 0.78
CA LEU A 192 -2.21 -21.88 0.39
C LEU A 192 -0.89 -22.47 -0.09
N ASP A 193 -0.57 -23.71 0.28
CA ASP A 193 0.58 -24.45 -0.24
C ASP A 193 0.45 -24.77 -1.74
N LEU A 194 -0.75 -25.15 -2.18
CA LEU A 194 -1.06 -25.34 -3.60
C LEU A 194 -1.03 -24.01 -4.34
N LEU A 195 -1.59 -22.94 -3.77
CA LEU A 195 -1.49 -21.60 -4.34
C LEU A 195 -0.02 -21.17 -4.46
N LYS A 196 0.83 -21.41 -3.45
CA LYS A 196 2.27 -21.12 -3.52
C LYS A 196 2.99 -21.95 -4.60
N LYS A 197 2.63 -23.22 -4.78
CA LYS A 197 3.18 -24.06 -5.86
C LYS A 197 2.77 -23.52 -7.24
N TRP A 198 1.50 -23.11 -7.39
CA TRP A 198 0.97 -22.53 -8.63
C TRP A 198 1.65 -21.20 -8.96
N ILE A 199 1.79 -20.31 -7.96
CA ILE A 199 2.51 -19.04 -8.07
C ILE A 199 3.96 -19.22 -8.56
N ARG A 200 4.60 -20.34 -8.19
CA ARG A 200 5.96 -20.70 -8.59
C ARG A 200 6.04 -21.43 -9.94
N GLY A 201 4.92 -21.60 -10.64
CA GLY A 201 4.87 -22.29 -11.94
C GLY A 201 5.19 -23.79 -11.87
N ARG A 202 5.05 -24.44 -10.70
CA ARG A 202 5.25 -25.89 -10.59
C ARG A 202 4.11 -26.62 -11.30
N LYS A 203 4.40 -27.76 -11.95
CA LYS A 203 3.38 -28.61 -12.57
C LYS A 203 2.40 -29.09 -11.49
N ILE A 204 1.12 -28.74 -11.67
CA ILE A 204 0.00 -29.17 -10.84
C ILE A 204 -1.04 -29.72 -11.82
N ASP A 205 -1.64 -30.86 -11.50
CA ASP A 205 -2.66 -31.46 -12.34
C ASP A 205 -3.85 -30.52 -12.55
N LYS A 206 -4.37 -30.47 -13.78
CA LYS A 206 -5.47 -29.57 -14.17
C LYS A 206 -6.72 -29.77 -13.29
N SER A 207 -7.00 -31.01 -12.89
CA SER A 207 -8.09 -31.36 -11.98
C SER A 207 -7.93 -30.73 -10.59
N VAL A 208 -6.69 -30.62 -10.09
CA VAL A 208 -6.37 -29.99 -8.81
C VAL A 208 -6.41 -28.46 -8.90
N ILE A 209 -6.09 -27.89 -10.08
CA ILE A 209 -6.20 -26.45 -10.36
C ILE A 209 -7.66 -25.97 -10.37
N ALA A 210 -8.59 -26.80 -10.87
CA ALA A 210 -10.02 -26.50 -10.89
C ALA A 210 -10.61 -26.36 -9.48
N GLY A 211 -10.16 -27.20 -8.53
CA GLY A 211 -10.57 -27.14 -7.12
C GLY A 211 -9.70 -26.27 -6.20
N MET A 212 -8.82 -25.43 -6.76
CA MET A 212 -7.92 -24.56 -5.98
C MET A 212 -8.62 -23.28 -5.52
N GLY A 213 -8.35 -22.85 -4.29
CA GLY A 213 -8.88 -21.60 -3.72
C GLY A 213 -8.38 -20.33 -4.43
N SER A 214 -8.90 -19.19 -3.95
CA SER A 214 -8.61 -17.85 -4.47
C SER A 214 -8.76 -17.68 -6.00
N PRO A 215 -9.91 -18.04 -6.61
CA PRO A 215 -10.07 -17.98 -8.06
C PRO A 215 -9.95 -16.56 -8.64
N GLU A 216 -10.44 -15.52 -7.98
CA GLU A 216 -10.33 -14.13 -8.44
C GLU A 216 -8.89 -13.63 -8.38
N TYR A 217 -8.15 -13.95 -7.31
CA TYR A 217 -6.70 -13.67 -7.22
C TYR A 217 -5.95 -14.29 -8.40
N ARG A 218 -6.23 -15.57 -8.69
CA ARG A 218 -5.56 -16.31 -9.78
C ARG A 218 -5.93 -15.73 -11.15
N ALA A 219 -7.22 -15.46 -11.38
CA ALA A 219 -7.71 -14.87 -12.61
C ALA A 219 -7.08 -13.51 -12.87
N LYS A 220 -7.06 -12.62 -11.87
CA LYS A 220 -6.42 -11.31 -11.99
C LYS A 220 -4.92 -11.40 -12.23
N ARG A 221 -4.23 -12.30 -11.53
CA ARG A 221 -2.78 -12.49 -11.75
C ARG A 221 -2.48 -12.99 -13.16
N LYS A 222 -3.31 -13.88 -13.69
CA LYS A 222 -3.21 -14.35 -15.08
C LYS A 222 -3.49 -13.21 -16.07
N PHE A 223 -4.60 -12.50 -15.90
CA PHE A 223 -4.96 -11.32 -16.70
C PHE A 223 -3.83 -10.29 -16.75
N MET A 224 -3.30 -9.89 -15.59
CA MET A 224 -2.20 -8.91 -15.53
C MET A 224 -0.93 -9.44 -16.21
N SER A 225 -0.62 -10.73 -16.06
CA SER A 225 0.53 -11.34 -16.76
C SER A 225 0.34 -11.35 -18.27
N GLU A 226 -0.85 -11.71 -18.77
CA GLU A 226 -1.17 -11.70 -20.20
C GLU A 226 -1.23 -10.28 -20.75
N PHE A 227 -1.70 -9.32 -19.95
CA PHE A 227 -1.77 -7.91 -20.32
C PHE A 227 -0.37 -7.29 -20.43
N VAL A 228 0.53 -7.62 -19.49
CA VAL A 228 1.96 -7.25 -19.60
C VAL A 228 2.58 -7.81 -20.89
N GLN A 229 2.26 -9.05 -21.26
CA GLN A 229 2.75 -9.63 -22.52
C GLN A 229 2.19 -8.92 -23.74
N LEU A 230 0.89 -8.60 -23.76
CA LEU A 230 0.30 -7.78 -24.82
C LEU A 230 1.04 -6.43 -24.95
N LEU A 231 1.31 -5.75 -23.84
CA LEU A 231 2.05 -4.49 -23.86
C LEU A 231 3.46 -4.67 -24.42
N TYR A 232 4.14 -5.78 -24.10
CA TYR A 232 5.44 -6.10 -24.69
C TYR A 232 5.34 -6.38 -26.19
N ASP A 233 4.32 -7.11 -26.64
CA ASP A 233 4.10 -7.44 -28.05
C ASP A 233 3.82 -6.19 -28.88
N MET A 234 3.12 -5.21 -28.30
CA MET A 234 2.83 -3.91 -28.93
C MET A 234 3.94 -2.87 -28.79
N GLY A 235 5.05 -3.17 -28.10
CA GLY A 235 6.15 -2.22 -27.88
C GLY A 235 5.93 -1.23 -26.71
N ALA A 236 4.85 -1.34 -25.95
CA ALA A 236 4.51 -0.51 -24.80
C ALA A 236 5.23 -0.97 -23.50
N TYR A 237 6.55 -1.20 -23.57
CA TYR A 237 7.33 -1.82 -22.49
C TYR A 237 7.25 -1.06 -21.16
N GLU A 238 7.32 0.28 -21.20
CA GLU A 238 7.35 1.09 -19.98
C GLU A 238 5.95 1.31 -19.39
N PHE A 239 4.90 1.17 -20.20
CA PHE A 239 3.52 1.10 -19.70
C PHE A 239 3.29 -0.20 -18.92
N ALA A 240 3.90 -1.32 -19.34
CA ALA A 240 3.75 -2.62 -18.70
C ALA A 240 4.15 -2.65 -17.23
N ARG A 241 5.08 -1.76 -16.82
CA ARG A 241 5.46 -1.59 -15.42
C ARG A 241 4.26 -1.36 -14.48
N GLN A 242 3.25 -0.63 -14.94
CA GLN A 242 2.06 -0.33 -14.13
C GLN A 242 1.20 -1.57 -13.86
N TYR A 243 1.44 -2.67 -14.56
CA TYR A 243 0.69 -3.92 -14.50
C TYR A 243 1.57 -5.12 -14.10
N GLU A 244 2.88 -4.93 -13.91
CA GLU A 244 3.80 -5.97 -13.45
C GLU A 244 3.50 -6.35 -12.00
N TRP A 245 3.17 -7.62 -11.76
CA TRP A 245 2.68 -8.10 -10.46
C TRP A 245 3.68 -7.84 -9.32
N SER A 246 4.98 -8.00 -9.59
CA SER A 246 6.06 -7.88 -8.60
C SER A 246 6.38 -6.44 -8.18
N THR A 247 5.73 -5.42 -8.77
CA THR A 247 5.92 -4.02 -8.35
C THR A 247 5.18 -3.68 -7.05
N CYS A 248 4.30 -4.57 -6.59
CA CYS A 248 3.47 -4.40 -5.39
C CYS A 248 2.49 -3.20 -5.41
N LYS A 249 2.42 -2.47 -6.53
CA LYS A 249 1.59 -1.27 -6.74
C LYS A 249 0.64 -1.40 -7.92
N SER A 250 0.79 -2.45 -8.73
CA SER A 250 0.05 -2.61 -9.99
C SER A 250 -1.38 -3.10 -9.80
N GLN A 251 -1.72 -3.62 -8.63
CA GLN A 251 -3.01 -4.30 -8.42
C GLN A 251 -4.20 -3.35 -8.42
N PRO A 252 -4.14 -2.13 -7.84
CA PRO A 252 -5.18 -1.12 -8.01
C PRO A 252 -5.41 -0.68 -9.48
N ASN A 253 -4.43 -0.88 -10.37
CA ASN A 253 -4.55 -0.55 -11.79
C ASN A 253 -5.32 -1.60 -12.60
N ALA A 254 -5.77 -2.69 -11.98
CA ALA A 254 -6.69 -3.63 -12.60
C ALA A 254 -7.91 -3.77 -11.70
N LEU A 255 -9.07 -3.33 -12.18
CA LEU A 255 -10.32 -3.40 -11.47
C LEU A 255 -11.16 -4.56 -12.00
N LYS A 256 -12.13 -4.99 -11.19
CA LYS A 256 -13.22 -5.86 -11.60
C LYS A 256 -14.51 -5.05 -11.62
N ARG A 257 -15.16 -4.99 -12.79
CA ARG A 257 -16.44 -4.30 -13.00
C ARG A 257 -17.53 -4.93 -12.15
N GLN A 258 -18.42 -4.09 -11.63
CA GLN A 258 -19.61 -4.54 -10.92
C GLN A 258 -20.50 -5.41 -11.84
N GLY A 259 -21.24 -6.36 -11.25
CA GLY A 259 -22.13 -7.26 -11.99
C GLY A 259 -21.45 -8.49 -12.60
N THR A 260 -20.14 -8.65 -12.40
CA THR A 260 -19.37 -9.82 -12.88
C THR A 260 -18.89 -10.75 -11.75
N ASP A 261 -19.48 -10.61 -10.57
CA ASP A 261 -19.03 -11.32 -9.35
C ASP A 261 -19.12 -12.84 -9.46
N ASN A 262 -20.06 -13.36 -10.26
CA ASN A 262 -20.26 -14.80 -10.48
C ASN A 262 -19.14 -15.44 -11.34
N ASN A 263 -18.35 -14.65 -12.06
CA ASN A 263 -17.24 -15.13 -12.88
C ASN A 263 -15.92 -14.53 -12.40
N PRO A 264 -15.00 -15.30 -11.79
CA PRO A 264 -13.71 -14.80 -11.30
C PRO A 264 -12.87 -14.08 -12.36
N ALA A 265 -12.94 -14.50 -13.63
CA ALA A 265 -12.20 -13.90 -14.75
C ALA A 265 -13.01 -12.83 -15.49
N GLY A 266 -14.32 -12.74 -15.25
CA GLY A 266 -15.19 -11.76 -15.91
C GLY A 266 -14.96 -10.35 -15.39
N GLY A 267 -15.12 -9.37 -16.29
CA GLY A 267 -15.14 -7.94 -15.94
C GLY A 267 -13.81 -7.35 -15.48
N LEU A 268 -12.68 -8.05 -15.66
CA LEU A 268 -11.35 -7.50 -15.37
C LEU A 268 -10.98 -6.42 -16.39
N VAL A 269 -10.64 -5.24 -15.90
CA VAL A 269 -10.32 -4.06 -16.71
C VAL A 269 -9.05 -3.38 -16.20
N ALA A 270 -8.12 -3.15 -17.12
CA ALA A 270 -6.93 -2.33 -16.89
C ALA A 270 -7.32 -0.84 -16.89
N VAL A 271 -6.94 -0.15 -15.81
CA VAL A 271 -7.16 1.27 -15.58
C VAL A 271 -5.84 1.95 -15.23
N ASP A 272 -5.81 3.28 -15.34
CA ASP A 272 -4.64 4.11 -15.05
C ASP A 272 -3.39 3.77 -15.88
N PHE A 273 -3.27 4.42 -17.03
CA PHE A 273 -2.14 4.28 -17.94
C PHE A 273 -1.06 5.34 -17.74
N ARG A 274 -1.13 6.17 -16.68
CA ARG A 274 -0.20 7.29 -16.48
C ARG A 274 0.75 7.02 -15.33
N ALA A 275 2.01 6.77 -15.68
CA ALA A 275 3.06 6.57 -14.70
C ALA A 275 3.27 7.84 -13.85
N GLY A 276 3.22 7.69 -12.53
CA GLY A 276 3.42 8.80 -11.61
C GLY A 276 4.88 9.10 -11.29
N LEU A 277 5.81 8.19 -11.54
CA LEU A 277 7.21 8.29 -11.11
C LEU A 277 8.17 7.68 -12.16
N ALA A 278 9.17 8.46 -12.57
CA ALA A 278 10.31 7.97 -13.34
C ALA A 278 11.10 6.93 -12.54
N LEU A 279 11.51 5.85 -13.21
CA LEU A 279 12.36 4.83 -12.61
C LEU A 279 13.82 5.12 -12.93
N LEU A 280 14.56 5.55 -11.91
CA LEU A 280 15.99 5.80 -11.99
C LEU A 280 16.76 4.48 -11.78
N PRO A 281 17.94 4.31 -12.41
CA PRO A 281 18.66 3.04 -12.38
C PRO A 281 19.19 2.66 -10.98
N PHE A 282 19.36 3.66 -10.10
CA PHE A 282 19.85 3.50 -8.73
C PHE A 282 18.75 3.61 -7.66
N LEU A 283 17.49 3.82 -8.05
CA LEU A 283 16.38 4.01 -7.12
C LEU A 283 15.19 3.07 -7.43
N PRO A 284 15.36 1.75 -7.21
CA PRO A 284 14.26 0.81 -7.33
C PRO A 284 13.20 1.09 -6.25
N MET A 285 11.95 1.27 -6.68
CA MET A 285 10.84 1.63 -5.79
C MET A 285 10.03 0.40 -5.33
N SER A 286 10.42 -0.78 -5.79
CA SER A 286 9.82 -2.09 -5.49
C SER A 286 10.77 -3.23 -5.93
N PRO A 287 10.57 -4.47 -5.44
CA PRO A 287 11.38 -5.61 -5.88
C PRO A 287 11.30 -5.89 -7.40
N GLY A 288 10.13 -5.66 -8.01
CA GLY A 288 9.95 -5.80 -9.46
C GLY A 288 10.77 -4.79 -10.27
N ASP A 289 11.04 -3.61 -9.71
CA ASP A 289 11.75 -2.55 -10.42
C ASP A 289 13.20 -2.93 -10.74
N PHE A 290 13.87 -3.77 -9.94
CA PHE A 290 15.24 -4.23 -10.26
C PHE A 290 15.32 -4.95 -11.60
N LYS A 291 14.39 -5.89 -11.82
CA LYS A 291 14.28 -6.64 -13.09
C LYS A 291 13.94 -5.69 -14.24
N LEU A 292 13.07 -4.72 -13.99
CA LEU A 292 12.68 -3.75 -15.01
C LEU A 292 13.86 -2.85 -15.38
N ILE A 293 14.60 -2.28 -14.41
CA ILE A 293 15.82 -1.49 -14.61
C ILE A 293 16.79 -2.26 -15.51
N PHE A 294 17.12 -3.50 -15.14
CA PHE A 294 18.03 -4.34 -15.92
C PHE A 294 17.56 -4.54 -17.37
N LYS A 295 16.27 -4.87 -17.58
CA LYS A 295 15.70 -4.99 -18.93
C LYS A 295 15.72 -3.68 -19.72
N GLY A 296 15.51 -2.53 -19.07
CA GLY A 296 15.60 -1.24 -19.72
C GLY A 296 17.02 -0.92 -20.16
N LEU A 297 18.00 -1.19 -19.31
CA LEU A 297 19.42 -1.04 -19.63
C LEU A 297 19.82 -1.89 -20.85
N MET A 298 19.35 -3.15 -20.91
CA MET A 298 19.55 -4.01 -22.09
C MET A 298 18.95 -3.45 -23.38
N ARG A 299 17.93 -2.58 -23.29
CA ARG A 299 17.31 -1.88 -24.42
C ARG A 299 17.90 -0.48 -24.68
N GLY A 300 18.94 -0.10 -23.94
CA GLY A 300 19.54 1.24 -24.04
C GLY A 300 18.78 2.35 -23.30
N SER A 301 17.78 2.02 -22.47
CA SER A 301 17.04 2.99 -21.65
C SER A 301 17.59 3.02 -20.23
N LEU A 302 18.31 4.10 -19.89
CA LEU A 302 18.84 4.35 -18.54
C LEU A 302 17.76 4.72 -17.53
N VAL A 303 16.72 5.43 -17.98
CA VAL A 303 15.61 5.92 -17.16
C VAL A 303 14.31 5.50 -17.83
N GLN A 304 13.47 4.76 -17.09
CA GLN A 304 12.20 4.27 -17.62
C GLN A 304 11.06 5.18 -17.19
N PHE A 305 10.34 5.71 -18.17
CA PHE A 305 9.13 6.47 -17.99
C PHE A 305 8.36 6.55 -19.32
N ASP A 306 7.22 5.86 -19.38
CA ASP A 306 6.18 5.93 -20.42
C ASP A 306 6.62 5.86 -21.90
N ARG A 307 7.85 5.41 -22.21
CA ARG A 307 8.35 5.26 -23.57
C ARG A 307 7.94 3.94 -24.21
N GLY A 308 7.36 4.07 -25.40
CA GLY A 308 6.98 2.94 -26.26
C GLY A 308 7.86 2.84 -27.51
N ASP A 309 7.93 1.64 -28.07
CA ASP A 309 8.57 1.34 -29.35
C ASP A 309 7.52 1.44 -30.48
N ILE A 310 7.54 2.57 -31.18
CA ILE A 310 6.61 2.87 -32.27
C ILE A 310 6.78 1.91 -33.44
N ALA A 311 8.02 1.50 -33.77
CA ALA A 311 8.26 0.59 -34.87
C ALA A 311 7.65 -0.79 -34.58
N LYS A 312 7.76 -1.26 -33.33
CA LYS A 312 7.12 -2.49 -32.90
C LYS A 312 5.59 -2.39 -32.90
N LEU A 313 5.04 -1.25 -32.48
CA LEU A 313 3.60 -0.98 -32.56
C LEU A 313 3.11 -1.02 -34.02
N GLU A 314 3.82 -0.40 -34.96
CA GLU A 314 3.50 -0.44 -36.38
C GLU A 314 3.51 -1.86 -36.92
N ALA A 315 4.53 -2.65 -36.58
CA ALA A 315 4.60 -4.06 -36.96
C ALA A 315 3.41 -4.86 -36.40
N PHE A 316 3.02 -4.62 -35.15
CA PHE A 316 1.85 -5.25 -34.54
C PHE A 316 0.55 -4.86 -35.25
N VAL A 317 0.35 -3.56 -35.52
CA VAL A 317 -0.83 -3.06 -36.25
C VAL A 317 -0.91 -3.66 -37.65
N ARG A 318 0.22 -3.76 -38.37
CA ARG A 318 0.27 -4.39 -39.70
C ARG A 318 -0.07 -5.88 -39.65
N ALA A 319 0.46 -6.61 -38.66
CA ALA A 319 0.16 -8.03 -38.48
C ALA A 319 -1.31 -8.32 -38.16
N HIS A 320 -2.04 -7.34 -37.64
CA HIS A 320 -3.45 -7.42 -37.26
C HIS A 320 -4.34 -6.42 -38.02
N GLY A 321 -4.00 -6.12 -39.29
CA GLY A 321 -4.57 -5.00 -40.05
C GLY A 321 -6.10 -4.91 -40.07
N GLU A 322 -6.80 -6.03 -40.23
CA GLU A 322 -8.28 -6.07 -40.25
C GLU A 322 -8.89 -5.56 -38.93
N GLU A 323 -8.32 -5.96 -37.79
CA GLU A 323 -8.81 -5.56 -36.46
C GLU A 323 -8.52 -4.08 -36.16
N PHE A 324 -7.47 -3.51 -36.77
CA PHE A 324 -7.10 -2.09 -36.63
C PHE A 324 -7.66 -1.18 -37.72
N ALA A 325 -8.60 -1.66 -38.54
CA ALA A 325 -9.25 -0.86 -39.57
C ALA A 325 -9.81 0.45 -38.99
N GLY A 326 -9.46 1.57 -39.63
CA GLY A 326 -9.87 2.92 -39.20
C GLY A 326 -8.99 3.58 -38.13
N MET A 327 -7.95 2.91 -37.62
CA MET A 327 -7.02 3.49 -36.61
C MET A 327 -5.70 4.02 -37.20
N HIS A 328 -5.47 3.91 -38.52
CA HIS A 328 -4.23 4.37 -39.16
C HIS A 328 -3.93 5.84 -38.88
N LYS A 329 -4.95 6.71 -38.94
CA LYS A 329 -4.77 8.13 -38.64
C LYS A 329 -4.38 8.37 -37.18
N MET A 330 -4.92 7.59 -36.25
CA MET A 330 -4.55 7.67 -34.83
C MET A 330 -3.09 7.27 -34.60
N LEU A 331 -2.58 6.29 -35.35
CA LEU A 331 -1.18 5.90 -35.31
C LEU A 331 -0.25 7.00 -35.85
N GLU A 332 -0.64 7.70 -36.92
CA GLU A 332 0.11 8.86 -37.43
C GLU A 332 0.06 10.07 -36.48
N ASP A 333 -1.09 10.33 -35.87
CA ASP A 333 -1.24 11.33 -34.81
C ASP A 333 -0.35 10.99 -33.61
N LEU A 334 -0.25 9.69 -33.25
CA LEU A 334 0.60 9.23 -32.15
C LEU A 334 2.07 9.48 -32.47
N LYS A 335 2.52 9.16 -33.69
CA LYS A 335 3.90 9.40 -34.14
C LYS A 335 4.27 10.88 -34.03
N THR A 336 3.36 11.75 -34.46
CA THR A 336 3.53 13.21 -34.36
C THR A 336 3.60 13.68 -32.91
N ALA A 337 2.62 13.28 -32.08
CA ALA A 337 2.55 13.67 -30.68
C ALA A 337 3.75 13.12 -29.86
N GLU A 338 4.16 11.88 -30.11
CA GLU A 338 5.30 11.23 -29.47
C GLU A 338 6.60 11.94 -29.85
N GLN A 339 6.78 12.33 -31.13
CA GLN A 339 7.95 13.10 -31.56
C GLN A 339 8.05 14.45 -30.84
N ILE A 340 6.96 15.23 -30.82
CA ILE A 340 6.91 16.52 -30.10
C ILE A 340 7.19 16.29 -28.61
N TYR A 341 6.61 15.25 -28.01
CA TYR A 341 6.84 14.91 -26.62
C TYR A 341 8.32 14.56 -26.36
N ARG A 342 8.94 13.64 -27.11
CA ARG A 342 10.32 13.22 -26.83
C ARG A 342 11.36 14.30 -27.14
N ASP A 343 11.08 15.16 -28.11
CA ASP A 343 11.92 16.31 -28.43
C ASP A 343 11.60 17.55 -27.55
N SER A 344 10.72 17.46 -26.54
CA SER A 344 10.33 18.58 -25.66
C SER A 344 11.26 18.81 -24.45
N VAL A 345 12.18 17.88 -24.20
CA VAL A 345 13.09 17.90 -23.06
C VAL A 345 14.52 17.56 -23.48
N PRO A 346 15.54 17.97 -22.71
CA PRO A 346 16.91 17.62 -23.04
C PRO A 346 17.12 16.11 -23.15
N ASP A 347 16.59 15.32 -22.20
CA ASP A 347 16.72 13.85 -22.16
C ASP A 347 18.10 13.39 -22.63
N ILE A 348 19.14 13.78 -21.86
CA ILE A 348 20.55 13.57 -22.23
C ILE A 348 20.81 12.09 -22.52
N THR A 349 20.07 11.19 -21.87
CA THR A 349 20.19 9.75 -21.99
C THR A 349 19.75 9.18 -23.35
N HIS A 350 19.03 9.94 -24.18
CA HIS A 350 18.60 9.48 -25.49
C HIS A 350 18.91 10.46 -26.63
N ASN A 351 18.95 11.76 -26.34
CA ASN A 351 19.30 12.76 -27.36
C ASN A 351 20.82 12.85 -27.59
N HIS A 352 21.63 12.60 -26.56
CA HIS A 352 23.10 12.58 -26.65
C HIS A 352 23.67 13.74 -27.49
N VAL A 353 24.34 13.43 -28.60
CA VAL A 353 24.98 14.38 -29.50
C VAL A 353 24.00 15.29 -30.25
N ARG A 354 22.72 14.91 -30.40
CA ARG A 354 21.68 15.75 -31.06
C ARG A 354 21.55 17.11 -30.37
N LEU A 355 21.82 17.18 -29.06
CA LEU A 355 21.77 18.43 -28.29
C LEU A 355 22.79 19.48 -28.76
N PHE A 356 23.87 19.08 -29.45
CA PHE A 356 24.90 20.03 -29.90
C PHE A 356 24.64 20.61 -31.29
N TYR A 357 23.84 19.95 -32.13
CA TYR A 357 23.68 20.35 -33.54
C TYR A 357 22.24 20.42 -34.06
N SER A 358 21.26 19.77 -33.41
CA SER A 358 19.90 19.68 -33.94
C SER A 358 19.10 20.95 -33.66
N GLY A 359 19.02 21.85 -34.64
CA GLY A 359 18.19 23.06 -34.57
C GLY A 359 16.70 22.75 -34.37
N LYS A 360 16.18 21.68 -35.00
CA LYS A 360 14.79 21.23 -34.83
C LYS A 360 14.50 20.80 -33.39
N LEU A 361 15.43 20.09 -32.75
CA LEU A 361 15.29 19.68 -31.34
C LEU A 361 15.24 20.91 -30.43
N TRP A 362 16.17 21.84 -30.57
CA TRP A 362 16.18 23.07 -29.78
C TRP A 362 14.93 23.92 -29.97
N SER A 363 14.47 24.09 -31.22
CA SER A 363 13.22 24.80 -31.51
C SER A 363 12.02 24.14 -30.81
N THR A 364 11.91 22.80 -30.89
CA THR A 364 10.83 22.04 -30.25
C THR A 364 10.90 22.12 -28.73
N MET A 365 12.09 22.02 -28.14
CA MET A 365 12.31 22.14 -26.70
C MET A 365 11.90 23.51 -26.17
N LEU A 366 12.30 24.59 -26.87
CA LEU A 366 11.97 25.96 -26.46
C LEU A 366 10.48 26.25 -26.61
N ASP A 367 9.87 25.84 -27.72
CA ASP A 367 8.43 26.01 -27.94
C ASP A 367 7.60 25.24 -26.89
N SER A 368 8.00 24.00 -26.62
CA SER A 368 7.39 23.17 -25.57
C SER A 368 7.58 23.75 -24.18
N ALA A 369 8.72 24.41 -23.91
CA ALA A 369 8.97 25.09 -22.64
C ALA A 369 7.99 26.27 -22.45
N VAL A 370 7.76 27.08 -23.49
CA VAL A 370 6.79 28.18 -23.48
C VAL A 370 5.38 27.65 -23.27
N THR A 371 4.97 26.63 -24.03
CA THR A 371 3.68 25.94 -23.85
C THR A 371 3.53 25.44 -22.40
N GLY A 372 4.56 24.80 -21.86
CA GLY A 372 4.55 24.33 -20.47
C GLY A 372 4.57 25.44 -19.42
N TRP A 373 5.02 26.66 -19.75
CA TRP A 373 4.87 27.83 -18.88
C TRP A 373 3.46 28.38 -18.93
N LYS A 374 2.82 28.41 -20.11
CA LYS A 374 1.42 28.81 -20.28
C LYS A 374 0.50 27.86 -19.52
N VAL A 375 0.62 26.54 -19.73
CA VAL A 375 -0.14 25.52 -18.99
C VAL A 375 0.02 25.66 -17.48
N ARG A 376 1.24 25.98 -16.98
CA ARG A 376 1.48 26.18 -15.53
C ARG A 376 1.09 27.56 -15.01
N ASN A 377 0.54 28.42 -15.85
CA ASN A 377 0.20 29.80 -15.54
C ASN A 377 1.37 30.63 -15.03
N LEU A 378 2.54 30.45 -15.63
CA LEU A 378 3.73 31.25 -15.38
C LEU A 378 3.85 32.44 -16.33
N VAL A 379 3.20 32.38 -17.50
CA VAL A 379 3.19 33.43 -18.51
C VAL A 379 1.75 33.77 -18.90
N ASP A 380 1.48 35.05 -19.14
CA ASP A 380 0.26 35.53 -19.80
C ASP A 380 0.38 35.44 -21.33
N GLU A 381 -0.71 35.73 -22.06
CA GLU A 381 -0.76 35.63 -23.54
C GLU A 381 0.25 36.55 -24.23
N ARG A 382 0.45 37.75 -23.68
CA ARG A 382 1.41 38.71 -24.24
C ARG A 382 2.84 38.18 -24.12
N HIS A 383 3.24 37.68 -22.95
CA HIS A 383 4.60 37.16 -22.77
C HIS A 383 4.79 35.82 -23.49
N GLU A 384 3.76 35.00 -23.61
CA GLU A 384 3.79 33.81 -24.47
C GLU A 384 4.17 34.18 -25.91
N TRP A 385 3.46 35.16 -26.51
CA TRP A 385 3.75 35.62 -27.86
C TRP A 385 5.18 36.18 -27.99
N LEU A 386 5.65 36.95 -27.01
CA LEU A 386 7.01 37.50 -26.99
C LEU A 386 8.08 36.39 -26.92
N PHE A 387 7.87 35.38 -26.08
CA PHE A 387 8.83 34.27 -25.93
C PHE A 387 8.87 33.39 -27.18
N ARG A 388 7.73 33.12 -27.83
CA ARG A 388 7.70 32.36 -29.10
C ARG A 388 8.47 33.06 -30.23
N ARG A 389 8.57 34.40 -30.21
CA ARG A 389 9.34 35.18 -31.20
C ARG A 389 10.82 35.35 -30.87
N SER A 390 11.23 35.15 -29.61
CA SER A 390 12.61 35.41 -29.17
C SER A 390 13.20 34.26 -28.38
N MET A 391 14.14 33.57 -29.01
CA MET A 391 14.93 32.50 -28.37
C MET A 391 15.73 33.01 -27.17
N ILE A 392 16.33 34.21 -27.26
CA ILE A 392 17.14 34.79 -26.18
C ILE A 392 16.27 35.04 -24.94
N LEU A 393 15.10 35.65 -25.11
CA LEU A 393 14.18 35.90 -23.98
C LEU A 393 13.70 34.59 -23.36
N THR A 394 13.41 33.59 -24.19
CA THR A 394 13.03 32.25 -23.72
C THR A 394 14.14 31.59 -22.91
N LEU A 395 15.39 31.64 -23.37
CA LEU A 395 16.54 31.11 -22.63
C LEU A 395 16.80 31.85 -21.32
N LEU A 396 16.71 33.18 -21.32
CA LEU A 396 16.84 33.98 -20.10
C LEU A 396 15.72 33.65 -19.09
N PHE A 397 14.48 33.53 -19.56
CA PHE A 397 13.36 33.09 -18.73
C PHE A 397 13.58 31.67 -18.19
N PHE A 398 14.17 30.78 -18.98
CA PHE A 398 14.57 29.44 -18.53
C PHE A 398 15.67 29.50 -17.46
N VAL A 399 16.78 30.21 -17.66
CA VAL A 399 17.89 30.29 -16.69
C VAL A 399 17.43 30.90 -15.36
N THR A 400 16.61 31.96 -15.40
CA THR A 400 16.14 32.62 -14.16
C THR A 400 15.40 31.69 -13.20
N GLY A 401 14.69 30.66 -13.68
CA GLY A 401 14.03 29.71 -12.79
C GLY A 401 14.85 28.50 -12.38
N LEU A 402 16.11 28.40 -12.81
CA LEU A 402 17.08 27.48 -12.20
C LEU A 402 17.55 27.99 -10.83
N ILE A 403 17.40 29.31 -10.57
CA ILE A 403 17.73 29.91 -9.28
C ILE A 403 16.81 29.33 -8.18
N PRO A 404 17.36 28.62 -7.18
CA PRO A 404 16.56 28.04 -6.11
C PRO A 404 15.76 29.10 -5.35
N PHE A 405 14.50 28.79 -5.02
CA PHE A 405 13.53 29.63 -4.29
C PHE A 405 13.10 30.93 -4.98
N LEU A 406 14.05 31.77 -5.42
CA LEU A 406 13.83 33.08 -6.03
C LEU A 406 13.38 33.00 -7.49
N GLY A 407 13.85 32.02 -8.26
CA GLY A 407 13.58 31.94 -9.68
C GLY A 407 12.08 31.85 -10.02
N LYS A 408 11.30 31.16 -9.19
CA LYS A 408 9.84 31.09 -9.33
C LYS A 408 9.16 32.43 -9.08
N LEU A 409 9.66 33.22 -8.13
CA LEU A 409 9.13 34.55 -7.83
C LEU A 409 9.44 35.51 -8.99
N ILE A 410 10.69 35.53 -9.43
CA ILE A 410 11.16 36.37 -10.54
C ILE A 410 10.38 36.06 -11.82
N ARG A 411 10.24 34.79 -12.19
CA ARG A 411 9.46 34.38 -13.38
C ARG A 411 8.00 34.81 -13.33
N ARG A 412 7.38 34.80 -12.14
CA ARG A 412 5.99 35.25 -11.98
C ARG A 412 5.84 36.75 -12.10
N ILE A 413 6.78 37.51 -11.55
CA ILE A 413 6.82 38.96 -11.73
C ILE A 413 7.10 39.27 -13.19
N TRP A 414 8.00 38.57 -13.85
CA TRP A 414 8.30 38.83 -15.26
C TRP A 414 7.14 38.44 -16.17
N GLY A 415 6.67 37.19 -16.13
CA GLY A 415 5.74 36.65 -17.12
C GLY A 415 4.26 36.96 -16.90
N ARG A 416 3.87 37.53 -15.75
CA ARG A 416 2.45 37.74 -15.41
C ARG A 416 2.15 39.11 -14.82
N GLU A 417 1.31 39.88 -15.51
CA GLU A 417 0.93 41.22 -15.11
C GLU A 417 0.19 41.29 -13.76
N ASP A 418 -0.72 40.37 -13.49
CA ASP A 418 -1.51 40.32 -12.26
C ASP A 418 -0.63 40.09 -11.01
N TRP A 419 0.41 39.24 -11.12
CA TRP A 419 1.38 39.03 -10.05
C TRP A 419 2.26 40.25 -9.85
N ARG A 420 2.68 40.96 -10.91
CA ARG A 420 3.39 42.26 -10.77
C ARG A 420 2.55 43.26 -9.98
N LYS A 421 1.29 43.45 -10.38
CA LYS A 421 0.35 44.34 -9.69
C LYS A 421 0.15 43.91 -8.25
N HIS A 422 0.01 42.60 -7.99
CA HIS A 422 -0.14 42.07 -6.63
C HIS A 422 1.04 42.40 -5.72
N TYR A 423 2.27 42.12 -6.14
CA TYR A 423 3.46 42.37 -5.32
C TYR A 423 3.73 43.88 -5.16
N ALA A 424 3.52 44.68 -6.20
CA ALA A 424 3.64 46.13 -6.12
C ALA A 424 2.61 46.72 -5.13
N ALA A 425 1.35 46.27 -5.18
CA ALA A 425 0.30 46.74 -4.27
C ALA A 425 0.55 46.30 -2.81
N MET A 426 1.12 45.11 -2.58
CA MET A 426 1.52 44.67 -1.23
C MET A 426 2.57 45.59 -0.58
N LEU A 427 3.47 46.16 -1.37
CA LEU A 427 4.51 47.08 -0.87
C LEU A 427 3.98 48.51 -0.75
N LYS A 428 3.12 48.95 -1.66
CA LYS A 428 2.62 50.34 -1.72
C LYS A 428 1.42 50.61 -0.83
N SER A 429 0.60 49.61 -0.49
CA SER A 429 -0.64 49.79 0.27
C SER A 429 -0.72 48.85 1.47
N ARG A 430 -0.77 49.45 2.68
CA ARG A 430 -0.99 48.72 3.94
C ARG A 430 -2.34 48.02 3.98
N ASP A 431 -3.38 48.61 3.40
CA ASP A 431 -4.71 47.99 3.29
C ASP A 431 -4.64 46.73 2.42
N TYR A 432 -4.04 46.85 1.23
CA TYR A 432 -3.90 45.72 0.32
C TYR A 432 -3.06 44.61 0.93
N PHE A 433 -1.98 44.94 1.65
CA PHE A 433 -1.18 43.96 2.39
C PHE A 433 -2.03 43.18 3.40
N LYS A 434 -2.88 43.85 4.20
CA LYS A 434 -3.79 43.19 5.15
C LYS A 434 -4.78 42.27 4.43
N ARG A 435 -5.37 42.72 3.32
CA ARG A 435 -6.26 41.89 2.47
C ARG A 435 -5.53 40.68 1.88
N ALA A 436 -4.29 40.86 1.43
CA ALA A 436 -3.46 39.79 0.89
C ALA A 436 -3.10 38.73 1.94
N VAL A 437 -2.79 39.14 3.18
CA VAL A 437 -2.58 38.22 4.31
C VAL A 437 -3.87 37.43 4.60
N ARG A 438 -5.02 38.10 4.72
CA ARG A 438 -6.32 37.43 4.94
C ARG A 438 -6.65 36.43 3.84
N GLY A 439 -6.46 36.81 2.58
CA GLY A 439 -6.67 35.90 1.45
C GLY A 439 -5.70 34.70 1.47
N ARG A 440 -4.45 34.90 1.90
CA ARG A 440 -3.49 33.80 2.06
C ARG A 440 -3.86 32.85 3.20
N ILE A 441 -4.42 33.38 4.28
CA ILE A 441 -4.97 32.59 5.39
C ILE A 441 -6.13 31.73 4.88
N ALA A 442 -7.12 32.31 4.20
CA ALA A 442 -8.26 31.59 3.64
C ALA A 442 -7.83 30.39 2.77
N GLU A 443 -6.90 30.60 1.82
CA GLU A 443 -6.33 29.52 1.00
C GLU A 443 -5.73 28.38 1.83
N LYS A 444 -5.03 28.71 2.92
CA LYS A 444 -4.35 27.71 3.76
C LYS A 444 -5.32 26.99 4.67
N VAL A 445 -6.30 27.70 5.22
CA VAL A 445 -7.36 27.13 6.06
C VAL A 445 -8.19 26.14 5.25
N ILE A 446 -8.57 26.47 4.00
CA ILE A 446 -9.26 25.52 3.10
C ILE A 446 -8.46 24.22 2.96
N VAL A 447 -7.14 24.33 2.74
CA VAL A 447 -6.27 23.15 2.62
C VAL A 447 -6.21 22.35 3.93
N TRP A 448 -6.21 23.02 5.08
CA TRP A 448 -6.23 22.36 6.39
C TRP A 448 -7.57 21.67 6.67
N HIS A 449 -8.68 22.34 6.35
CA HIS A 449 -10.03 21.82 6.49
C HIS A 449 -10.24 20.59 5.59
N ARG A 450 -9.88 20.67 4.30
CA ARG A 450 -9.89 19.55 3.34
C ARG A 450 -9.04 18.35 3.78
N ALA A 451 -8.02 18.57 4.60
CA ALA A 451 -7.16 17.51 5.16
C ALA A 451 -7.69 16.93 6.49
N GLY A 452 -8.80 17.46 7.01
CA GLY A 452 -9.37 17.12 8.31
C GLY A 452 -8.52 17.59 9.50
N ARG A 453 -7.72 18.65 9.32
CA ARG A 453 -6.91 19.27 10.39
C ARG A 453 -7.75 20.22 11.26
N LEU A 454 -8.81 20.79 10.68
CA LEU A 454 -9.76 21.71 11.31
C LEU A 454 -11.17 21.18 11.05
N ASP A 455 -12.06 21.30 12.02
CA ASP A 455 -13.50 21.16 11.79
C ASP A 455 -14.08 22.44 11.17
N ASP A 456 -15.39 22.45 10.95
CA ASP A 456 -16.14 23.50 10.27
C ASP A 456 -16.06 24.83 11.04
N GLU A 457 -16.38 24.82 12.34
CA GLU A 457 -16.35 26.00 13.21
C GLU A 457 -14.93 26.57 13.33
N LYS A 458 -13.93 25.71 13.62
CA LYS A 458 -12.54 26.15 13.81
C LYS A 458 -11.91 26.64 12.51
N ALA A 459 -12.34 26.13 11.36
CA ALA A 459 -11.90 26.66 10.08
C ALA A 459 -12.28 28.14 9.95
N ASN A 460 -13.52 28.50 10.24
CA ASN A 460 -13.97 29.89 10.20
C ASN A 460 -13.27 30.79 11.24
N GLU A 461 -13.09 30.31 12.47
CA GLU A 461 -12.36 31.06 13.50
C GLU A 461 -10.90 31.33 13.14
N VAL A 462 -10.20 30.30 12.64
CA VAL A 462 -8.79 30.41 12.24
C VAL A 462 -8.65 31.29 11.00
N ALA A 463 -9.64 31.29 10.10
CA ALA A 463 -9.65 32.17 8.94
C ALA A 463 -9.85 33.65 9.32
N ALA A 464 -10.65 33.92 10.35
CA ALA A 464 -10.94 35.28 10.83
C ALA A 464 -9.76 35.89 11.61
N SER A 465 -8.93 35.07 12.27
CA SER A 465 -7.85 35.54 13.16
C SER A 465 -6.44 35.21 12.66
N VAL A 466 -5.66 36.27 12.39
CA VAL A 466 -4.25 36.16 11.99
C VAL A 466 -3.41 35.46 13.06
N TRP A 467 -3.66 35.76 14.34
CA TRP A 467 -2.93 35.16 15.46
C TRP A 467 -3.17 33.65 15.56
N LEU A 468 -4.44 33.22 15.48
CA LEU A 468 -4.79 31.80 15.52
C LEU A 468 -4.15 31.05 14.34
N PHE A 469 -4.13 31.64 13.16
CA PHE A 469 -3.46 31.06 11.99
C PHE A 469 -1.96 30.80 12.25
N PHE A 470 -1.22 31.79 12.77
CA PHE A 470 0.21 31.63 13.04
C PHE A 470 0.49 30.59 14.12
N ARG A 471 -0.39 30.40 15.10
CA ARG A 471 -0.30 29.30 16.08
C ARG A 471 -0.44 27.92 15.43
N HIS A 472 -1.30 27.77 14.42
CA HIS A 472 -1.50 26.50 13.72
C HIS A 472 -0.40 26.21 12.68
N LEU A 473 0.25 27.24 12.15
CA LEU A 473 1.24 27.12 11.08
C LEU A 473 2.42 26.18 11.40
N PRO A 474 3.15 26.29 12.53
CA PRO A 474 4.27 25.40 12.83
C PRO A 474 3.80 23.94 13.04
N LEU A 475 2.62 23.75 13.65
CA LEU A 475 2.01 22.43 13.86
C LEU A 475 1.55 21.77 12.56
N SER A 476 1.44 22.52 11.45
CA SER A 476 1.01 21.97 10.17
C SER A 476 2.01 21.00 9.52
N ILE A 477 3.25 20.95 10.02
CA ILE A 477 4.28 19.96 9.63
C ILE A 477 3.90 18.56 10.10
N LEU A 478 3.19 18.45 11.23
CA LEU A 478 2.77 17.17 11.79
C LEU A 478 1.69 16.51 10.92
N PRO A 479 1.54 15.17 10.99
CA PRO A 479 0.41 14.44 10.42
C PRO A 479 -0.92 15.07 10.86
N ALA A 480 -1.91 15.10 9.95
CA ALA A 480 -3.16 15.83 10.17
C ALA A 480 -3.91 15.43 11.45
N GLY A 481 -3.85 14.14 11.83
CA GLY A 481 -4.45 13.66 13.09
C GLY A 481 -3.77 14.24 14.33
N LEU A 482 -2.44 14.26 14.37
CA LEU A 482 -1.67 14.83 15.48
C LEU A 482 -1.84 16.35 15.56
N HIS A 483 -1.85 17.03 14.40
CA HIS A 483 -2.14 18.46 14.34
C HIS A 483 -3.51 18.78 14.95
N ARG A 484 -4.55 18.02 14.60
CA ARG A 484 -5.89 18.23 15.18
C ARG A 484 -5.94 17.91 16.68
N ILE A 485 -5.29 16.83 17.14
CA ILE A 485 -5.20 16.50 18.58
C ILE A 485 -4.55 17.63 19.39
N LEU A 486 -3.50 18.27 18.87
CA LEU A 486 -2.82 19.35 19.59
C LEU A 486 -3.57 20.68 19.56
N THR A 487 -4.49 20.88 18.61
CA THR A 487 -5.13 22.18 18.37
C THR A 487 -6.60 22.23 18.78
N ASP A 488 -7.28 21.09 18.80
CA ASP A 488 -8.68 20.94 19.16
C ASP A 488 -8.81 20.04 20.39
N ARG A 489 -9.07 20.67 21.55
CA ARG A 489 -9.23 19.97 22.83
C ARG A 489 -10.45 19.04 22.84
N LYS A 490 -11.53 19.38 22.13
CA LYS A 490 -12.75 18.56 22.06
C LYS A 490 -12.46 17.28 21.28
N TYR A 491 -11.82 17.40 20.12
CA TYR A 491 -11.37 16.25 19.33
C TYR A 491 -10.29 15.43 20.06
N ALA A 492 -9.34 16.06 20.75
CA ALA A 492 -8.36 15.37 21.57
C ALA A 492 -9.03 14.54 22.66
N LYS A 493 -9.95 15.14 23.43
CA LYS A 493 -10.72 14.44 24.45
C LYS A 493 -11.53 13.31 23.85
N GLN A 494 -12.23 13.54 22.73
CA GLN A 494 -12.99 12.50 22.04
C GLN A 494 -12.11 11.36 21.51
N ARG A 495 -10.93 11.64 20.95
CA ARG A 495 -10.00 10.61 20.47
C ARG A 495 -9.32 9.87 21.61
N LEU A 496 -8.96 10.55 22.69
CA LEU A 496 -8.47 9.90 23.90
C LEU A 496 -9.55 9.02 24.52
N VAL A 497 -10.79 9.51 24.66
CA VAL A 497 -11.94 8.70 25.06
C VAL A 497 -12.16 7.56 24.07
N TYR A 498 -12.02 7.78 22.77
CA TYR A 498 -12.16 6.73 21.76
C TYR A 498 -11.10 5.63 21.91
N TYR A 499 -9.83 5.99 22.17
CA TYR A 499 -8.75 5.01 22.32
C TYR A 499 -8.72 4.35 23.70
N PHE A 500 -9.10 5.06 24.76
CA PHE A 500 -9.00 4.58 26.15
C PHE A 500 -10.33 4.11 26.73
N VAL A 501 -11.43 4.82 26.46
CA VAL A 501 -12.75 4.56 27.05
C VAL A 501 -13.62 3.68 26.14
N ARG A 502 -13.53 3.79 24.80
CA ARG A 502 -14.33 2.94 23.90
C ARG A 502 -14.02 1.45 24.07
N PRO A 503 -12.76 0.99 24.20
CA PRO A 503 -12.49 -0.43 24.48
C PRO A 503 -13.09 -0.89 25.81
N VAL A 504 -13.08 -0.03 26.82
CA VAL A 504 -13.68 -0.29 28.15
C VAL A 504 -15.20 -0.32 28.06
N ARG A 505 -15.84 0.63 27.38
CA ARG A 505 -17.30 0.65 27.17
C ARG A 505 -17.77 -0.52 26.31
N LEU A 506 -17.03 -0.85 25.25
CA LEU A 506 -17.26 -2.06 24.46
C LEU A 506 -17.12 -3.32 25.32
N TYR A 507 -16.23 -3.35 26.31
CA TYR A 507 -16.14 -4.49 27.23
C TYR A 507 -17.39 -4.64 28.13
N PHE A 508 -17.96 -3.55 28.63
CA PHE A 508 -19.08 -3.59 29.58
C PHE A 508 -20.49 -3.55 28.95
N ASN A 509 -20.70 -2.87 27.81
CA ASN A 509 -22.04 -2.69 27.22
C ASN A 509 -22.26 -3.63 26.01
N ALA A 510 -23.30 -4.48 26.08
CA ALA A 510 -23.64 -5.43 25.01
C ALA A 510 -24.26 -4.79 23.78
N GLU A 511 -25.25 -3.91 23.97
CA GLU A 511 -25.91 -3.19 22.87
C GLU A 511 -24.91 -2.35 22.07
N MET A 512 -23.96 -1.70 22.75
CA MET A 512 -22.91 -0.92 22.09
C MET A 512 -21.97 -1.79 21.24
N ARG A 513 -21.72 -3.05 21.63
CA ARG A 513 -20.93 -4.00 20.81
C ARG A 513 -21.69 -4.45 19.59
N GLU A 514 -22.98 -4.73 19.74
CA GLU A 514 -23.84 -5.11 18.62
C GLU A 514 -23.96 -3.97 17.62
N GLN A 515 -24.25 -2.75 18.10
CA GLN A 515 -24.31 -1.57 17.24
C GLN A 515 -22.97 -1.32 16.55
N TRP A 516 -21.85 -1.46 17.28
CA TRP A 516 -20.53 -1.31 16.68
C TRP A 516 -20.30 -2.32 15.54
N LEU A 517 -20.69 -3.58 15.72
CA LEU A 517 -20.56 -4.58 14.65
C LEU A 517 -21.53 -4.31 13.49
N ARG A 518 -22.75 -3.84 13.76
CA ARG A 518 -23.73 -3.43 12.73
C ARG A 518 -23.22 -2.25 11.90
N ASP A 519 -22.64 -1.24 12.54
CA ASP A 519 -22.03 -0.09 11.86
C ASP A 519 -20.87 -0.57 10.96
N MET A 520 -20.03 -1.44 11.50
CA MET A 520 -18.89 -2.00 10.76
C MET A 520 -19.36 -2.83 9.56
N MET A 521 -20.43 -3.61 9.69
CA MET A 521 -21.03 -4.37 8.59
C MET A 521 -21.67 -3.47 7.54
N THR A 522 -22.35 -2.39 7.94
CA THR A 522 -22.92 -1.41 7.01
C THR A 522 -21.81 -0.74 6.21
N GLU A 523 -20.71 -0.36 6.88
CA GLU A 523 -19.50 0.10 6.23
C GLU A 523 -18.88 -0.99 5.32
N GLY A 524 -18.86 -2.24 5.76
CA GLY A 524 -18.41 -3.39 5.00
C GLY A 524 -19.22 -3.66 3.73
N GLN A 525 -20.54 -3.53 3.79
CA GLN A 525 -21.47 -3.66 2.67
C GLN A 525 -21.27 -2.52 1.68
N SER A 526 -21.20 -1.27 2.15
CA SER A 526 -20.90 -0.11 1.28
C SER A 526 -19.53 -0.17 0.64
N LYS A 527 -18.56 -0.85 1.28
CA LYS A 527 -17.22 -1.14 0.73
C LYS A 527 -17.17 -2.45 -0.07
N HIS A 528 -18.30 -3.14 -0.27
CA HIS A 528 -18.43 -4.43 -0.96
C HIS A 528 -17.49 -5.52 -0.43
N MET A 529 -17.15 -5.46 0.86
CA MET A 529 -16.34 -6.47 1.55
C MET A 529 -17.18 -7.68 2.00
N LEU A 530 -18.50 -7.51 2.04
CA LEU A 530 -19.49 -8.46 2.52
C LEU A 530 -20.64 -8.54 1.52
N SER A 531 -21.09 -9.75 1.19
CA SER A 531 -22.33 -9.93 0.39
C SER A 531 -23.55 -9.73 1.28
N ASP A 532 -24.71 -9.42 0.69
CA ASP A 532 -25.93 -9.23 1.46
C ASP A 532 -26.38 -10.52 2.17
N GLU A 533 -26.16 -11.67 1.54
CA GLU A 533 -26.39 -12.99 2.14
C GLU A 533 -25.48 -13.21 3.38
N ASP A 534 -24.18 -12.93 3.24
CA ASP A 534 -23.22 -13.05 4.34
C ASP A 534 -23.55 -12.08 5.49
N ALA A 535 -24.03 -10.87 5.17
CA ALA A 535 -24.46 -9.88 6.16
C ALA A 535 -25.67 -10.36 6.94
N GLN A 536 -26.68 -10.93 6.28
CA GLN A 536 -27.84 -11.50 6.96
C GLN A 536 -27.46 -12.66 7.88
N ILE A 537 -26.54 -13.54 7.45
CA ILE A 537 -26.03 -14.63 8.29
C ILE A 537 -25.38 -14.05 9.56
N ILE A 538 -24.57 -13.00 9.47
CA ILE A 538 -23.93 -12.39 10.65
C ILE A 538 -24.98 -11.71 11.55
N ILE A 539 -25.93 -10.96 10.99
CA ILE A 539 -27.01 -10.29 11.74
C ILE A 539 -27.83 -11.31 12.54
N SER A 540 -28.19 -12.43 11.91
CA SER A 540 -29.01 -13.46 12.56
C SER A 540 -28.34 -14.10 13.78
N ARG A 541 -27.00 -14.04 13.86
CA ARG A 541 -26.20 -14.67 14.91
C ARG A 541 -25.58 -13.69 15.90
N ILE A 542 -25.77 -12.37 15.71
CA ILE A 542 -25.06 -11.33 16.46
C ILE A 542 -25.31 -11.37 17.98
N GLY A 543 -26.51 -11.81 18.37
CA GLY A 543 -26.91 -12.00 19.77
C GLY A 543 -26.34 -13.25 20.42
N GLU A 544 -25.63 -14.12 19.67
CA GLU A 544 -25.09 -15.35 20.23
C GLU A 544 -24.00 -15.02 21.30
N PRO A 545 -24.06 -15.67 22.48
CA PRO A 545 -23.14 -15.37 23.58
C PRO A 545 -21.66 -15.46 23.22
N PHE A 546 -21.27 -16.34 22.29
CA PHE A 546 -19.89 -16.49 21.86
C PHE A 546 -19.36 -15.29 21.08
N ILE A 547 -20.19 -14.66 20.23
CA ILE A 547 -19.79 -13.46 19.48
C ILE A 547 -19.57 -12.29 20.45
N GLN A 548 -20.45 -12.14 21.43
CA GLN A 548 -20.30 -11.14 22.49
C GLN A 548 -19.00 -11.34 23.30
N LYS A 549 -18.67 -12.59 23.64
CA LYS A 549 -17.41 -12.94 24.32
C LYS A 549 -16.18 -12.61 23.47
N TYR A 550 -16.24 -12.92 22.18
CA TYR A 550 -15.16 -12.59 21.25
C TYR A 550 -14.88 -11.08 21.19
N LEU A 551 -15.94 -10.27 21.03
CA LEU A 551 -15.82 -8.82 20.95
C LEU A 551 -15.24 -8.23 22.25
N LYS A 552 -15.62 -8.76 23.42
CA LYS A 552 -15.02 -8.39 24.73
C LYS A 552 -13.54 -8.75 24.78
N SER A 553 -13.19 -9.98 24.44
CA SER A 553 -11.80 -10.47 24.51
C SER A 553 -10.89 -9.73 23.54
N LEU A 554 -11.38 -9.43 22.34
CA LEU A 554 -10.68 -8.59 21.37
C LEU A 554 -10.33 -7.21 21.95
N ALA A 555 -11.31 -6.55 22.61
CA ALA A 555 -11.07 -5.25 23.25
C ALA A 555 -9.97 -5.32 24.32
N VAL A 556 -10.01 -6.34 25.18
CA VAL A 556 -8.97 -6.58 26.20
C VAL A 556 -7.60 -6.81 25.54
N HIS A 557 -7.55 -7.58 24.46
CA HIS A 557 -6.29 -7.87 23.76
C HIS A 557 -5.67 -6.61 23.16
N VAL A 558 -6.49 -5.72 22.58
CA VAL A 558 -6.03 -4.40 22.12
C VAL A 558 -5.48 -3.56 23.28
N CYS A 559 -6.15 -3.56 24.44
CA CYS A 559 -5.66 -2.87 25.64
C CYS A 559 -4.34 -3.42 26.18
N THR A 560 -4.01 -4.69 25.90
CA THR A 560 -2.72 -5.29 26.32
C THR A 560 -1.53 -4.94 25.42
N LEU A 561 -1.78 -4.44 24.19
CA LEU A 561 -0.71 -4.10 23.24
C LEU A 561 0.33 -3.09 23.78
N PRO A 562 -0.05 -1.97 24.41
CA PRO A 562 0.91 -1.00 24.95
C PRO A 562 1.57 -1.45 26.26
N VAL A 563 1.04 -2.45 26.97
CA VAL A 563 1.50 -2.85 28.31
C VAL A 563 2.98 -3.19 28.32
N THR A 564 3.45 -3.96 27.33
CA THR A 564 4.88 -4.31 27.22
C THR A 564 5.76 -3.08 27.03
N GLN A 565 5.32 -2.09 26.23
CA GLN A 565 6.11 -0.87 26.01
C GLN A 565 6.13 0.01 27.25
N MET A 566 4.99 0.14 27.94
CA MET A 566 4.93 0.88 29.20
C MET A 566 5.87 0.24 30.24
N VAL A 567 5.79 -1.07 30.45
CA VAL A 567 6.66 -1.76 31.41
C VAL A 567 8.13 -1.66 31.01
N SER A 568 8.48 -1.87 29.73
CA SER A 568 9.88 -1.79 29.30
C SER A 568 10.46 -0.38 29.44
N VAL A 569 9.68 0.66 29.12
CA VAL A 569 10.10 2.06 29.28
C VAL A 569 10.20 2.42 30.75
N THR A 570 9.23 2.02 31.58
CA THR A 570 9.28 2.26 33.03
C THR A 570 10.50 1.61 33.67
N ILE A 571 10.80 0.34 33.36
CA ILE A 571 11.99 -0.35 33.88
C ILE A 571 13.27 0.33 33.37
N ALA A 572 13.34 0.70 32.10
CA ALA A 572 14.49 1.40 31.54
C ALA A 572 14.72 2.78 32.19
N VAL A 573 13.65 3.53 32.46
CA VAL A 573 13.71 4.82 33.17
C VAL A 573 14.13 4.64 34.61
N ILE A 574 13.56 3.67 35.34
CA ILE A 574 13.97 3.34 36.71
C ILE A 574 15.46 3.00 36.74
N TYR A 575 15.92 2.12 35.84
CA TYR A 575 17.33 1.74 35.74
C TYR A 575 18.24 2.94 35.50
N TYR A 576 17.89 3.79 34.52
CA TYR A 576 18.67 5.00 34.21
C TYR A 576 18.73 5.97 35.40
N LEU A 577 17.61 6.15 36.12
CA LEU A 577 17.56 7.04 37.27
C LEU A 577 18.35 6.49 38.47
N THR A 578 18.40 5.17 38.67
CA THR A 578 19.12 4.55 39.79
C THR A 578 20.61 4.33 39.53
N HIS A 579 21.05 4.27 38.27
CA HIS A 579 22.45 4.02 37.87
C HIS A 579 23.03 5.18 37.06
N ARG A 580 22.56 6.42 37.31
CA ARG A 580 22.89 7.60 36.51
C ARG A 580 24.40 7.91 36.49
N ASP A 581 25.12 7.50 37.53
CA ASP A 581 26.55 7.75 37.73
C ASP A 581 27.44 6.69 37.04
N GLU A 582 26.85 5.61 36.50
CA GLU A 582 27.60 4.57 35.79
C GLU A 582 27.84 4.94 34.31
N PRO A 583 29.08 4.81 33.80
CA PRO A 583 29.37 5.00 32.39
C PRO A 583 28.67 3.92 31.55
N GLY A 584 27.66 4.32 30.77
CA GLY A 584 26.90 3.42 29.88
C GLY A 584 25.50 3.03 30.36
N ALA A 585 25.00 3.58 31.47
CA ALA A 585 23.65 3.29 31.96
C ALA A 585 22.53 3.56 30.94
N TRP A 586 22.70 4.57 30.07
CA TRP A 586 21.79 4.84 28.95
C TRP A 586 21.77 3.69 27.92
N ALA A 587 22.92 3.07 27.65
CA ALA A 587 23.03 1.96 26.71
C ALA A 587 22.40 0.69 27.29
N VAL A 588 22.53 0.46 28.60
CA VAL A 588 21.83 -0.63 29.30
C VAL A 588 20.32 -0.39 29.32
N GLY A 589 19.87 0.85 29.55
CA GLY A 589 18.45 1.23 29.44
C GLY A 589 17.87 0.96 28.04
N LEU A 590 18.60 1.29 26.98
CA LEU A 590 18.23 0.91 25.62
C LEU A 590 18.27 -0.61 25.39
N GLY A 591 19.24 -1.30 25.99
CA GLY A 591 19.36 -2.76 26.00
C GLY A 591 18.14 -3.44 26.61
N ILE A 592 17.60 -2.90 27.72
CA ILE A 592 16.37 -3.37 28.36
C ILE A 592 15.19 -3.24 27.39
N ILE A 593 15.03 -2.07 26.74
CA ILE A 593 13.96 -1.87 25.75
C ILE A 593 14.11 -2.88 24.60
N GLY A 594 15.32 -3.08 24.09
CA GLY A 594 15.63 -4.04 23.04
C GLY A 594 15.36 -5.49 23.45
N LEU A 595 15.70 -5.87 24.68
CA LEU A 595 15.46 -7.19 25.25
C LEU A 595 13.96 -7.51 25.29
N PHE A 596 13.14 -6.60 25.82
CA PHE A 596 11.68 -6.76 25.79
C PHE A 596 11.12 -6.79 24.37
N GLN A 597 11.85 -6.31 23.36
CA GLN A 597 11.45 -6.47 21.96
C GLN A 597 11.59 -7.89 21.43
N VAL A 598 12.59 -8.66 21.88
CA VAL A 598 12.94 -9.99 21.35
C VAL A 598 12.38 -11.17 22.17
N ILE A 599 12.04 -10.97 23.44
CA ILE A 599 11.51 -12.07 24.27
C ILE A 599 10.11 -12.50 23.77
N PRO A 600 9.85 -13.80 23.59
CA PRO A 600 8.59 -14.32 23.08
C PRO A 600 7.42 -14.16 24.07
N ILE A 601 7.71 -14.04 25.37
CA ILE A 601 6.75 -13.78 26.44
C ILE A 601 7.06 -12.40 27.02
N SER A 602 6.05 -11.57 27.16
CA SER A 602 6.19 -10.18 27.61
C SER A 602 5.08 -9.83 28.60
N PRO A 603 5.20 -8.72 29.36
CA PRO A 603 4.17 -8.31 30.32
C PRO A 603 2.77 -8.20 29.69
N GLY A 604 2.67 -7.68 28.47
CA GLY A 604 1.41 -7.63 27.71
C GLY A 604 0.88 -9.00 27.30
N SER A 605 1.75 -9.95 26.95
CA SER A 605 1.30 -11.31 26.60
C SER A 605 0.96 -12.16 27.82
N LEU A 606 1.61 -11.92 28.97
CA LEU A 606 1.25 -12.52 30.25
C LEU A 606 -0.13 -12.06 30.70
N THR A 607 -0.37 -10.74 30.74
CA THR A 607 -1.69 -10.18 31.11
C THR A 607 -2.81 -10.72 30.22
N ARG A 608 -2.56 -10.81 28.92
CA ARG A 608 -3.49 -11.41 27.96
C ARG A 608 -3.73 -12.90 28.21
N GLY A 609 -2.65 -13.69 28.35
CA GLY A 609 -2.75 -15.15 28.58
C GLY A 609 -3.47 -15.48 29.89
N LEU A 610 -3.17 -14.74 30.96
CA LEU A 610 -3.85 -14.85 32.25
C LEU A 610 -5.33 -14.47 32.15
N TYR A 611 -5.68 -13.45 31.35
CA TYR A 611 -7.08 -13.12 31.09
C TYR A 611 -7.82 -14.27 30.39
N VAL A 612 -7.20 -14.93 29.39
CA VAL A 612 -7.82 -16.10 28.75
C VAL A 612 -7.97 -17.26 29.72
N LEU A 613 -6.94 -17.51 30.54
CA LEU A 613 -6.99 -18.55 31.58
C LEU A 613 -8.10 -18.28 32.59
N TYR A 614 -8.27 -17.02 33.00
CA TYR A 614 -9.39 -16.58 33.84
C TYR A 614 -10.75 -16.89 33.20
N LEU A 615 -10.92 -16.62 31.90
CA LEU A 615 -12.16 -16.96 31.18
C LEU A 615 -12.41 -18.46 31.15
N VAL A 616 -11.37 -19.27 30.89
CA VAL A 616 -11.46 -20.74 30.90
C VAL A 616 -11.92 -21.27 32.26
N ILE A 617 -11.33 -20.75 33.34
CA ILE A 617 -11.65 -21.18 34.71
C ILE A 617 -13.05 -20.73 35.09
N LYS A 618 -13.37 -19.45 34.88
CA LYS A 618 -14.68 -18.86 35.24
C LYS A 618 -15.84 -19.51 34.50
N GLU A 619 -15.67 -19.83 33.22
CA GLU A 619 -16.74 -20.38 32.40
C GLU A 619 -16.75 -21.91 32.36
N HIS A 620 -15.79 -22.58 33.04
CA HIS A 620 -15.61 -24.03 33.01
C HIS A 620 -15.60 -24.63 31.59
N ASN A 621 -15.12 -23.86 30.60
CA ASN A 621 -15.21 -24.22 29.19
C ASN A 621 -13.84 -24.18 28.51
N PHE A 622 -13.10 -25.28 28.57
CA PHE A 622 -11.79 -25.38 27.92
C PHE A 622 -11.88 -25.48 26.40
N LYS A 623 -12.95 -26.09 25.88
CA LYS A 623 -13.10 -26.42 24.45
C LYS A 623 -13.18 -25.16 23.59
N ASP A 624 -13.88 -24.13 24.09
CA ASP A 624 -14.13 -22.89 23.37
C ASP A 624 -12.98 -21.86 23.47
N TYR A 625 -11.94 -22.13 24.27
CA TYR A 625 -10.75 -21.28 24.39
C TYR A 625 -9.42 -22.04 24.22
N ASN A 626 -9.47 -23.32 23.81
CA ASN A 626 -8.29 -24.18 23.75
C ASN A 626 -7.11 -23.55 22.98
N ILE A 627 -7.34 -22.94 21.83
CA ILE A 627 -6.27 -22.28 21.06
C ILE A 627 -5.85 -20.98 21.75
N ALA A 628 -6.82 -20.23 22.27
CA ALA A 628 -6.57 -18.93 22.86
C ALA A 628 -5.75 -19.01 24.16
N VAL A 629 -5.95 -20.06 24.97
CA VAL A 629 -5.23 -20.24 26.24
C VAL A 629 -3.74 -20.50 26.02
N PHE A 630 -3.38 -21.19 24.94
CA PHE A 630 -1.97 -21.45 24.61
C PHE A 630 -1.34 -20.30 23.82
N LEU A 631 -2.03 -19.74 22.82
CA LEU A 631 -1.50 -18.64 22.02
C LEU A 631 -1.42 -17.32 22.80
N GLY A 632 -2.31 -17.10 23.78
CA GLY A 632 -2.40 -15.86 24.55
C GLY A 632 -1.09 -15.43 25.19
N PHE A 633 -0.22 -16.36 25.59
CA PHE A 633 1.07 -16.06 26.23
C PHE A 633 2.18 -15.60 25.27
N PHE A 634 2.02 -15.76 23.96
CA PHE A 634 3.05 -15.42 22.97
C PHE A 634 2.90 -13.99 22.44
N LYS A 635 3.88 -13.12 22.66
CA LYS A 635 3.90 -11.70 22.28
C LYS A 635 3.45 -11.45 20.84
N TYR A 636 4.08 -12.12 19.86
CA TYR A 636 3.90 -11.82 18.43
C TYR A 636 2.68 -12.43 17.76
N VAL A 637 2.06 -13.45 18.36
CA VAL A 637 0.94 -14.16 17.73
C VAL A 637 -0.30 -14.22 18.61
N GLY A 638 -0.18 -14.00 19.91
CA GLY A 638 -1.30 -14.18 20.84
C GLY A 638 -2.40 -13.13 20.71
N TYR A 639 -2.20 -12.01 20.00
CA TYR A 639 -3.31 -11.09 19.71
C TYR A 639 -4.28 -11.69 18.68
N LEU A 640 -3.81 -12.70 17.94
CA LEU A 640 -4.58 -13.46 16.96
C LEU A 640 -5.27 -14.66 17.57
N ALA A 641 -5.04 -14.96 18.86
CA ALA A 641 -5.62 -16.07 19.58
C ALA A 641 -7.15 -16.18 19.38
N PHE A 642 -7.86 -15.09 19.65
CA PHE A 642 -9.31 -15.01 19.50
C PHE A 642 -9.78 -14.96 18.04
N PRO A 643 -9.16 -14.17 17.13
CA PRO A 643 -9.48 -14.24 15.70
C PRO A 643 -9.32 -15.64 15.09
N ILE A 644 -8.26 -16.35 15.46
CA ILE A 644 -8.03 -17.73 15.05
C ILE A 644 -9.12 -18.64 15.64
N GLN A 645 -9.46 -18.49 16.93
CA GLN A 645 -10.54 -19.24 17.58
C GLN A 645 -11.91 -18.99 16.90
N MET A 646 -12.23 -17.74 16.54
CA MET A 646 -13.48 -17.38 15.87
C MET A 646 -13.65 -18.06 14.51
N THR A 647 -12.54 -18.30 13.82
CA THR A 647 -12.56 -18.98 12.52
C THR A 647 -13.11 -20.42 12.66
N TYR A 648 -13.11 -21.00 13.87
CA TYR A 648 -13.70 -22.31 14.14
C TYR A 648 -15.23 -22.29 14.27
N HIS A 649 -15.81 -21.25 14.87
CA HIS A 649 -17.24 -21.21 15.21
C HIS A 649 -18.07 -20.31 14.28
N TYR A 650 -17.50 -19.19 13.82
CA TYR A 650 -18.18 -18.20 12.97
C TYR A 650 -17.29 -17.80 11.79
N PRO A 651 -17.12 -18.70 10.80
CA PRO A 651 -16.19 -18.49 9.69
C PRO A 651 -16.53 -17.25 8.84
N VAL A 652 -17.82 -16.95 8.66
CA VAL A 652 -18.31 -15.79 7.89
C VAL A 652 -17.92 -14.47 8.57
N LEU A 653 -18.20 -14.36 9.88
CA LEU A 653 -17.81 -13.20 10.68
C LEU A 653 -16.28 -13.07 10.75
N ALA A 654 -15.56 -14.16 11.00
CA ALA A 654 -14.10 -14.14 11.06
C ALA A 654 -13.46 -13.68 9.73
N ARG A 655 -14.02 -14.09 8.59
CA ARG A 655 -13.60 -13.62 7.26
C ARG A 655 -13.83 -12.12 7.10
N PHE A 656 -15.01 -11.63 7.48
CA PHE A 656 -15.36 -10.22 7.42
C PHE A 656 -14.42 -9.37 8.29
N MET A 657 -14.21 -9.77 9.56
CA MET A 657 -13.30 -9.09 10.48
C MET A 657 -11.86 -9.06 9.95
N ALA A 658 -11.38 -10.19 9.42
CA ALA A 658 -10.04 -10.30 8.85
C ALA A 658 -9.86 -9.40 7.62
N ALA A 659 -10.87 -9.35 6.73
CA ALA A 659 -10.85 -8.45 5.58
C ALA A 659 -10.87 -6.99 6.02
N HIS A 660 -11.80 -6.61 6.91
CA HIS A 660 -11.95 -5.25 7.41
C HIS A 660 -10.66 -4.75 8.09
N TRP A 661 -10.03 -5.57 8.94
CA TRP A 661 -8.76 -5.20 9.56
C TRP A 661 -7.57 -5.23 8.62
N ALA A 662 -7.53 -6.15 7.64
CA ALA A 662 -6.47 -6.14 6.64
C ALA A 662 -6.50 -4.81 5.87
N THR A 663 -7.70 -4.39 5.45
CA THR A 663 -7.91 -3.10 4.80
C THR A 663 -7.53 -1.95 5.74
N GLU A 664 -8.08 -1.85 6.95
CA GLU A 664 -7.79 -0.74 7.88
C GLU A 664 -6.32 -0.68 8.35
N ALA A 665 -5.66 -1.82 8.59
CA ALA A 665 -4.26 -1.86 9.02
C ALA A 665 -3.29 -1.43 7.91
N VAL A 666 -3.58 -1.76 6.65
CA VAL A 666 -2.79 -1.33 5.50
C VAL A 666 -2.91 0.18 5.24
N HIS A 667 -4.02 0.80 5.63
CA HIS A 667 -4.17 2.26 5.57
C HIS A 667 -3.28 3.02 6.57
N ILE A 668 -2.74 2.35 7.60
CA ILE A 668 -1.80 2.95 8.58
C ILE A 668 -0.39 3.02 8.00
N VAL A 669 0.00 2.04 7.17
CA VAL A 669 1.32 1.96 6.51
C VAL A 669 1.14 2.28 5.02
N PRO A 670 1.12 3.56 4.62
CA PRO A 670 0.96 3.92 3.22
C PRO A 670 2.16 3.43 2.41
N VAL A 671 1.97 2.43 1.55
CA VAL A 671 2.97 2.03 0.56
C VAL A 671 2.91 3.04 -0.59
N PHE A 672 3.74 4.08 -0.52
CA PHE A 672 3.85 5.14 -1.54
C PHE A 672 2.53 5.88 -1.86
N GLY A 673 1.64 6.02 -0.88
CA GLY A 673 0.44 6.86 -1.00
C GLY A 673 -0.80 6.19 -1.60
N GLU A 674 -0.73 4.89 -1.92
CA GLU A 674 -1.88 4.07 -2.35
C GLU A 674 -2.12 2.94 -1.34
N GLY A 675 -3.37 2.46 -1.25
CA GLY A 675 -3.72 1.28 -0.46
C GLY A 675 -3.06 0.05 -1.09
N GLY A 676 -2.15 -0.59 -0.37
CA GLY A 676 -1.39 -1.72 -0.89
C GLY A 676 -2.26 -2.97 -0.98
N ALA A 677 -3.01 -3.15 -2.07
CA ALA A 677 -3.91 -4.30 -2.25
C ALA A 677 -3.19 -5.64 -2.03
N LEU A 678 -1.97 -5.80 -2.53
CA LEU A 678 -1.15 -7.00 -2.27
C LEU A 678 -0.79 -7.18 -0.80
N LEU A 679 -0.55 -6.09 -0.07
CA LEU A 679 -0.32 -6.13 1.37
C LEU A 679 -1.60 -6.55 2.10
N GLU A 680 -2.77 -6.05 1.70
CA GLU A 680 -4.07 -6.48 2.24
C GLU A 680 -4.29 -7.99 2.03
N HIS A 681 -4.04 -8.49 0.82
CA HIS A 681 -4.10 -9.92 0.53
C HIS A 681 -3.09 -10.73 1.34
N TRP A 682 -1.86 -10.23 1.50
CA TRP A 682 -0.85 -10.91 2.32
C TRP A 682 -1.24 -10.98 3.80
N VAL A 683 -1.73 -9.87 4.36
CA VAL A 683 -2.23 -9.76 5.74
C VAL A 683 -3.41 -10.71 5.94
N PHE A 684 -4.38 -10.71 5.03
CA PHE A 684 -5.51 -11.63 5.04
C PHE A 684 -5.06 -13.09 4.95
N CYS A 685 -4.13 -13.42 4.05
CA CYS A 685 -3.61 -14.77 3.94
C CYS A 685 -2.88 -15.23 5.20
N LEU A 686 -2.07 -14.35 5.81
CA LEU A 686 -1.32 -14.67 7.02
C LEU A 686 -2.26 -14.96 8.20
N PHE A 687 -3.31 -14.15 8.37
CA PHE A 687 -4.17 -14.21 9.56
C PHE A 687 -5.40 -15.09 9.41
N TYR A 688 -5.85 -15.37 8.18
CA TYR A 688 -7.07 -16.16 7.94
C TYR A 688 -6.78 -17.46 7.17
N ASN A 689 -6.24 -17.37 5.94
CA ASN A 689 -6.05 -18.54 5.08
C ASN A 689 -4.95 -19.50 5.59
N TRP A 690 -3.87 -18.98 6.20
CA TRP A 690 -2.76 -19.81 6.68
C TRP A 690 -3.15 -20.66 7.90
N PRO A 691 -3.84 -20.13 8.93
CA PRO A 691 -4.44 -20.95 9.98
C PRO A 691 -5.41 -22.02 9.45
N LEU A 692 -6.27 -21.69 8.48
CA LEU A 692 -7.16 -22.66 7.83
C LEU A 692 -6.38 -23.78 7.13
N THR A 693 -5.32 -23.43 6.41
CA THR A 693 -4.42 -24.39 5.76
C THR A 693 -3.74 -25.32 6.76
N ILE A 694 -3.24 -24.78 7.89
CA ILE A 694 -2.67 -25.59 8.97
C ILE A 694 -3.71 -26.55 9.54
N ARG A 695 -4.93 -26.06 9.83
CA ARG A 695 -6.02 -26.87 10.38
C ARG A 695 -6.36 -28.04 9.47
N ARG A 696 -6.56 -27.80 8.18
CA ARG A 696 -6.83 -28.84 7.19
C ARG A 696 -5.72 -29.89 7.16
N ARG A 697 -4.46 -29.46 7.11
CA ARG A 697 -3.28 -30.35 7.12
C ARG A 697 -3.24 -31.22 8.38
N MET A 698 -3.45 -30.62 9.55
CA MET A 698 -3.44 -31.34 10.83
C MET A 698 -4.58 -32.37 10.91
N ARG A 699 -5.79 -32.02 10.44
CA ARG A 699 -6.93 -32.95 10.41
C ARG A 699 -6.66 -34.15 9.51
N LYS A 700 -6.27 -33.92 8.25
CA LYS A 700 -5.92 -34.98 7.30
C LYS A 700 -4.79 -35.88 7.82
N ARG A 701 -3.77 -35.28 8.43
CA ARG A 701 -2.67 -36.05 9.03
C ARG A 701 -3.13 -36.90 10.21
N ALA A 702 -4.02 -36.38 11.06
CA ALA A 702 -4.59 -37.15 12.14
C ALA A 702 -5.40 -38.34 11.61
N GLU A 703 -6.20 -38.15 10.56
CA GLU A 703 -6.95 -39.22 9.88
C GLU A 703 -6.01 -40.28 9.28
N LEU A 704 -4.93 -39.87 8.60
CA LEU A 704 -3.94 -40.79 8.04
C LEU A 704 -3.18 -41.56 9.13
N ARG A 705 -2.70 -40.86 10.16
CA ARG A 705 -1.94 -41.48 11.25
C ARG A 705 -2.81 -42.37 12.13
N ALA A 706 -4.11 -42.12 12.26
CA ALA A 706 -5.03 -43.00 12.98
C ALA A 706 -5.05 -44.43 12.42
N LYS A 707 -4.64 -44.62 11.14
CA LYS A 707 -4.51 -45.94 10.51
C LYS A 707 -3.20 -46.68 10.86
N LEU A 708 -2.26 -46.02 11.52
CA LEU A 708 -0.95 -46.59 11.88
C LEU A 708 -0.92 -46.98 13.36
N LYS A 709 -0.07 -47.95 13.73
CA LYS A 709 0.19 -48.25 15.14
C LYS A 709 1.09 -47.17 15.77
N PRO A 710 0.81 -46.71 17.01
CA PRO A 710 1.69 -45.77 17.71
C PRO A 710 3.02 -46.43 18.07
N ARG A 711 4.12 -45.66 18.01
CA ARG A 711 5.48 -46.11 18.34
C ARG A 711 6.18 -45.05 19.19
N TYR A 712 6.95 -45.46 20.19
CA TYR A 712 7.64 -44.55 21.12
C TYR A 712 9.11 -44.92 21.38
N TRP A 713 9.52 -46.15 21.05
CA TRP A 713 10.84 -46.68 21.39
C TRP A 713 12.00 -45.87 20.80
N HIS A 714 11.81 -45.30 19.60
CA HIS A 714 12.83 -44.51 18.90
C HIS A 714 13.23 -43.23 19.65
N ALA A 715 12.38 -42.73 20.56
CA ALA A 715 12.69 -41.55 21.35
C ALA A 715 13.93 -41.74 22.24
N VAL A 716 14.11 -42.93 22.81
CA VAL A 716 15.29 -43.22 23.65
C VAL A 716 16.57 -43.21 22.80
N PHE A 717 16.51 -43.78 21.60
CA PHE A 717 17.64 -43.76 20.65
C PHE A 717 17.96 -42.35 20.15
N CYS A 718 16.93 -41.54 19.86
CA CYS A 718 17.13 -40.12 19.51
C CYS A 718 17.77 -39.34 20.65
N ALA A 719 17.35 -39.59 21.90
CA ALA A 719 17.95 -38.96 23.08
C ALA A 719 19.43 -39.35 23.27
N ALA A 720 19.74 -40.65 23.15
CA ALA A 720 21.10 -41.16 23.24
C ALA A 720 22.00 -40.60 22.14
N ALA A 721 21.52 -40.55 20.89
CA ALA A 721 22.26 -39.97 19.77
C ALA A 721 22.54 -38.47 19.98
N ALA A 722 21.55 -37.70 20.46
CA ALA A 722 21.72 -36.29 20.77
C ALA A 722 22.77 -36.06 21.87
N ALA A 723 22.72 -36.86 22.94
CA ALA A 723 23.69 -36.81 24.02
C ALA A 723 25.10 -37.21 23.55
N GLY A 724 25.21 -38.23 22.68
CA GLY A 724 26.48 -38.67 22.10
C GLY A 724 27.13 -37.61 21.21
N ILE A 725 26.36 -36.91 20.37
CA ILE A 725 26.86 -35.80 19.53
C ILE A 725 27.43 -34.67 20.40
N LEU A 726 26.69 -34.28 21.44
CA LEU A 726 27.13 -33.23 22.36
C LEU A 726 28.31 -33.67 23.23
N GLY A 727 28.33 -34.93 23.68
CA GLY A 727 29.45 -35.51 24.42
C GLY A 727 30.73 -35.61 23.59
N LEU A 728 30.62 -35.94 22.29
CA LEU A 728 31.76 -35.90 21.36
C LEU A 728 32.29 -34.48 21.19
N ALA A 729 31.40 -33.49 21.12
CA ALA A 729 31.80 -32.08 21.06
C ALA A 729 32.54 -31.67 22.35
N ASP A 730 32.04 -32.06 23.53
CA ASP A 730 32.72 -31.84 24.81
C ASP A 730 34.11 -32.49 24.82
N TYR A 731 34.23 -33.75 24.35
CA TYR A 731 35.51 -34.46 24.28
C TYR A 731 36.52 -33.78 23.34
N ILE A 732 36.09 -33.37 22.14
CA ILE A 732 36.96 -32.66 21.19
C ILE A 732 37.42 -31.32 21.78
N TYR A 733 36.51 -30.60 22.44
CA TYR A 733 36.81 -29.31 23.05
C TYR A 733 37.78 -29.48 24.23
N LEU A 734 37.55 -30.48 25.09
CA LEU A 734 38.46 -30.84 26.18
C LEU A 734 39.85 -31.22 25.66
N ARG A 735 39.93 -32.01 24.58
CA ARG A 735 41.21 -32.41 23.97
C ARG A 735 42.00 -31.24 23.39
N ASN A 736 41.32 -30.25 22.81
CA ASN A 736 41.99 -29.15 22.09
C ASN A 736 42.21 -27.90 22.94
N ILE A 737 41.34 -27.65 23.93
CA ILE A 737 41.30 -26.38 24.71
C ILE A 737 41.58 -26.65 26.20
N GLY A 738 41.49 -27.89 26.67
CA GLY A 738 41.81 -28.28 28.06
C GLY A 738 40.68 -28.10 29.07
N GLU A 739 39.54 -27.54 28.65
CA GLU A 739 38.36 -27.32 29.50
C GLU A 739 37.09 -27.83 28.80
N ILE A 740 36.02 -28.08 29.55
CA ILE A 740 34.71 -28.46 28.99
C ILE A 740 33.93 -27.20 28.58
N PRO A 741 33.33 -27.16 27.38
CA PRO A 741 32.63 -25.98 26.92
C PRO A 741 31.37 -25.74 27.74
N GLY A 742 31.16 -24.49 28.17
CA GLY A 742 29.85 -24.07 28.65
C GLY A 742 28.79 -24.14 27.54
N LEU A 743 27.51 -24.27 27.91
CA LEU A 743 26.38 -24.27 26.96
C LEU A 743 26.39 -23.06 26.01
N ARG A 744 26.92 -21.92 26.46
CA ARG A 744 27.07 -20.70 25.66
C ARG A 744 28.10 -20.85 24.53
N ASN A 745 29.10 -21.72 24.66
CA ASN A 745 30.14 -21.92 23.66
C ASN A 745 29.65 -22.84 22.52
N ILE A 746 28.77 -23.80 22.85
CA ILE A 746 28.18 -24.76 21.92
C ILE A 746 26.68 -24.50 21.63
N TRP A 747 26.20 -23.28 21.89
CA TRP A 747 24.77 -22.95 21.88
C TRP A 747 24.06 -23.30 20.55
N TRP A 748 24.73 -23.10 19.41
CA TRP A 748 24.20 -23.41 18.08
C TRP A 748 24.02 -24.92 17.88
N LEU A 749 24.97 -25.72 18.39
CA LEU A 749 24.93 -27.19 18.29
C LEU A 749 23.85 -27.76 19.20
N VAL A 750 23.70 -27.21 20.41
CA VAL A 750 22.62 -27.54 21.35
C VAL A 750 21.26 -27.30 20.70
N ILE A 751 21.05 -26.11 20.11
CA ILE A 751 19.80 -25.77 19.40
C ILE A 751 19.56 -26.71 18.23
N LEU A 752 20.54 -26.92 17.36
CA LEU A 752 20.38 -27.77 16.17
C LEU A 752 20.05 -29.21 16.56
N THR A 753 20.84 -29.81 17.45
CA THR A 753 20.73 -31.23 17.84
C THR A 753 19.39 -31.51 18.50
N THR A 754 18.95 -30.65 19.42
CA THR A 754 17.66 -30.82 20.13
C THR A 754 16.46 -30.57 19.21
N LEU A 755 16.51 -29.59 18.30
CA LEU A 755 15.45 -29.37 17.31
C LEU A 755 15.32 -30.55 16.34
N VAL A 756 16.44 -31.09 15.85
CA VAL A 756 16.46 -32.28 14.98
C VAL A 756 15.95 -33.50 15.73
N CYS A 757 16.33 -33.68 17.00
CA CYS A 757 15.83 -34.75 17.85
C CYS A 757 14.30 -34.71 17.99
N GLY A 758 13.74 -33.54 18.32
CA GLY A 758 12.29 -33.34 18.36
C GLY A 758 11.58 -33.61 17.02
N THR A 759 12.22 -33.22 15.92
CA THR A 759 11.76 -33.51 14.55
C THR A 759 11.71 -35.02 14.27
N ALA A 760 12.79 -35.74 14.57
CA ALA A 760 12.89 -37.18 14.38
C ALA A 760 11.86 -37.94 15.23
N VAL A 761 11.67 -37.54 16.49
CA VAL A 761 10.69 -38.16 17.40
C VAL A 761 9.28 -38.05 16.83
N THR A 762 8.83 -36.87 16.41
CA THR A 762 7.45 -36.71 15.91
C THR A 762 7.21 -37.44 14.58
N LEU A 763 8.24 -37.55 13.73
CA LEU A 763 8.18 -38.32 12.48
C LEU A 763 8.09 -39.83 12.77
N GLY A 764 8.86 -40.34 13.73
CA GLY A 764 8.88 -41.77 14.09
C GLY A 764 7.67 -42.25 14.91
N CYS A 765 6.90 -41.34 15.52
CA CYS A 765 5.80 -41.70 16.44
C CYS A 765 4.59 -42.42 15.82
N GLY A 766 4.60 -42.69 14.52
CA GLY A 766 3.54 -43.44 13.84
C GLY A 766 2.15 -42.85 14.10
N GLY A 767 1.22 -43.70 14.55
CA GLY A 767 -0.18 -43.35 14.82
C GLY A 767 -0.48 -42.65 16.14
N ALA A 768 0.53 -42.27 16.92
CA ALA A 768 0.31 -41.56 18.17
C ALA A 768 -0.42 -40.22 17.94
N ALA A 769 -1.40 -39.88 18.79
CA ALA A 769 -2.10 -38.59 18.75
C ALA A 769 -1.13 -37.40 18.95
N LEU A 770 -1.45 -36.23 18.40
CA LEU A 770 -0.56 -35.05 18.40
C LEU A 770 -0.04 -34.69 19.81
N GLY A 771 -0.93 -34.64 20.80
CA GLY A 771 -0.54 -34.34 22.18
C GLY A 771 0.49 -35.34 22.73
N LYS A 772 0.29 -36.64 22.45
CA LYS A 772 1.25 -37.69 22.84
C LYS A 772 2.59 -37.52 22.15
N ARG A 773 2.63 -37.13 20.87
CA ARG A 773 3.88 -36.88 20.13
C ARG A 773 4.68 -35.73 20.72
N ILE A 774 4.00 -34.63 21.05
CA ILE A 774 4.63 -33.46 21.68
C ILE A 774 5.19 -33.84 23.06
N VAL A 775 4.43 -34.58 23.87
CA VAL A 775 4.90 -35.08 25.17
C VAL A 775 6.11 -36.02 24.99
N THR A 776 6.08 -36.95 24.03
CA THR A 776 7.23 -37.84 23.75
C THR A 776 8.47 -37.05 23.33
N ALA A 777 8.32 -35.97 22.55
CA ALA A 777 9.44 -35.10 22.19
C ALA A 777 10.00 -34.35 23.40
N ALA A 778 9.13 -33.85 24.29
CA ALA A 778 9.55 -33.23 25.54
C ALA A 778 10.34 -34.21 26.43
N VAL A 779 9.81 -35.43 26.62
CA VAL A 779 10.47 -36.52 27.37
C VAL A 779 11.82 -36.89 26.74
N CYS A 780 11.88 -36.97 25.41
CA CYS A 780 13.13 -37.20 24.70
C CYS A 780 14.18 -36.11 24.98
N GLY A 781 13.76 -34.85 25.05
CA GLY A 781 14.63 -33.73 25.41
C GLY A 781 15.13 -33.81 26.86
N VAL A 782 14.26 -34.18 27.80
CA VAL A 782 14.65 -34.43 29.20
C VAL A 782 15.70 -35.55 29.26
N LEU A 783 15.46 -36.68 28.59
CA LEU A 783 16.38 -37.81 28.55
C LEU A 783 17.73 -37.43 27.91
N ALA A 784 17.70 -36.69 26.80
CA ALA A 784 18.92 -36.20 26.15
C ALA A 784 19.73 -35.27 27.07
N GLY A 785 19.05 -34.38 27.80
CA GLY A 785 19.67 -33.49 28.78
C GLY A 785 20.29 -34.25 29.95
N ALA A 786 19.60 -35.28 30.45
CA ALA A 786 20.08 -36.13 31.54
C ALA A 786 21.30 -36.97 31.10
N PHE A 787 21.24 -37.62 29.93
CA PHE A 787 22.37 -38.38 29.38
C PHE A 787 23.57 -37.49 29.10
N TYR A 788 23.36 -36.32 28.50
CA TYR A 788 24.44 -35.36 28.25
C TYR A 788 25.06 -34.84 29.55
N ALA A 789 24.25 -34.54 30.57
CA ALA A 789 24.76 -34.16 31.88
C ALA A 789 25.61 -35.27 32.53
N GLY A 790 25.20 -36.54 32.40
CA GLY A 790 25.99 -37.68 32.86
C GLY A 790 27.33 -37.80 32.12
N ILE A 791 27.35 -37.60 30.80
CA ILE A 791 28.58 -37.61 29.99
C ILE A 791 29.50 -36.46 30.40
N SER A 792 28.99 -35.23 30.51
CA SER A 792 29.82 -34.10 30.93
C SER A 792 30.34 -34.28 32.36
N ALA A 793 29.55 -34.83 33.28
CA ALA A 793 29.99 -35.12 34.65
C ALA A 793 31.12 -36.15 34.70
N PHE A 794 31.03 -37.21 33.88
CA PHE A 794 32.09 -38.19 33.73
C PHE A 794 33.39 -37.55 33.21
N LEU A 795 33.27 -36.60 32.28
CA LEU A 795 34.41 -35.88 31.70
C LEU A 795 34.98 -34.77 32.62
N SER A 796 34.19 -34.17 33.53
CA SER A 796 34.58 -32.94 34.24
C SER A 796 35.07 -33.10 35.68
N HIS A 797 34.82 -34.24 36.36
CA HIS A 797 35.23 -34.49 37.75
C HIS A 797 34.91 -33.36 38.77
N GLU A 798 33.88 -32.54 38.55
CA GLU A 798 33.48 -31.43 39.45
C GLU A 798 32.03 -31.56 39.95
N SER A 799 31.77 -31.10 41.18
CA SER A 799 30.56 -31.36 41.98
C SER A 799 29.38 -30.37 41.78
N GLY A 800 29.50 -29.37 40.90
CA GLY A 800 28.45 -28.38 40.60
C GLY A 800 27.32 -28.84 39.66
N ILE A 801 27.11 -30.16 39.54
CA ILE A 801 26.37 -30.78 38.41
C ILE A 801 24.85 -30.61 38.51
N VAL A 802 24.27 -30.54 39.71
CA VAL A 802 22.80 -30.70 39.89
C VAL A 802 22.01 -29.53 39.28
N ALA A 803 22.36 -28.28 39.60
CA ALA A 803 21.65 -27.11 39.07
C ALA A 803 21.82 -26.96 37.55
N SER A 804 23.03 -27.25 37.04
CA SER A 804 23.33 -27.24 35.59
C SER A 804 22.56 -28.33 34.85
N SER A 805 22.41 -29.52 35.46
CA SER A 805 21.65 -30.64 34.89
C SER A 805 20.16 -30.34 34.77
N ILE A 806 19.57 -29.69 35.78
CA ILE A 806 18.16 -29.28 35.75
C ILE A 806 17.92 -28.29 34.60
N TRP A 807 18.79 -27.29 34.43
CA TRP A 807 18.71 -26.34 33.33
C TRP A 807 18.88 -27.00 31.95
N ARG A 808 19.81 -27.96 31.81
CA ARG A 808 19.99 -28.72 30.56
C ARG A 808 18.73 -29.51 30.20
N MET A 809 18.17 -30.26 31.15
CA MET A 809 16.92 -31.01 30.94
C MET A 809 15.76 -30.10 30.52
N PHE A 810 15.62 -28.95 31.19
CA PHE A 810 14.56 -27.99 30.89
C PHE A 810 14.70 -27.37 29.49
N ILE A 811 15.88 -26.85 29.15
CA ILE A 811 16.15 -26.22 27.85
C ILE A 811 15.98 -27.24 26.71
N PHE A 812 16.49 -28.47 26.89
CA PHE A 812 16.43 -29.50 25.85
C PHE A 812 14.99 -29.99 25.64
N ALA A 813 14.20 -30.09 26.71
CA ALA A 813 12.77 -30.40 26.61
C ALA A 813 12.01 -29.33 25.80
N ILE A 814 12.27 -28.04 26.05
CA ILE A 814 11.67 -26.94 25.29
C ILE A 814 12.08 -27.01 23.82
N LEU A 815 13.38 -27.15 23.53
CA LEU A 815 13.86 -27.16 22.15
C LEU A 815 13.37 -28.38 21.38
N CYS A 816 13.35 -29.57 21.97
CA CYS A 816 12.75 -30.76 21.33
C CYS A 816 11.26 -30.58 21.08
N THR A 817 10.53 -29.98 22.03
CA THR A 817 9.11 -29.63 21.86
C THR A 817 8.90 -28.67 20.69
N ILE A 818 9.72 -27.62 20.59
CA ILE A 818 9.69 -26.67 19.47
C ILE A 818 9.98 -27.40 18.14
N GLY A 819 10.99 -28.27 18.11
CA GLY A 819 11.34 -29.06 16.92
C GLY A 819 10.17 -29.91 16.44
N ALA A 820 9.48 -30.60 17.36
CA ALA A 820 8.29 -31.38 17.06
C ALA A 820 7.13 -30.52 16.54
N ILE A 821 6.83 -29.39 17.20
CA ILE A 821 5.75 -28.47 16.80
C ILE A 821 6.04 -27.86 15.41
N VAL A 822 7.25 -27.36 15.18
CA VAL A 822 7.65 -26.76 13.91
C VAL A 822 7.53 -27.78 12.78
N THR A 823 7.93 -29.03 13.02
CA THR A 823 7.80 -30.13 12.06
C THR A 823 6.35 -30.39 11.72
N GLU A 824 5.46 -30.50 12.71
CA GLU A 824 4.03 -30.70 12.50
C GLU A 824 3.39 -29.52 11.72
N LEU A 825 3.81 -28.29 11.98
CA LEU A 825 3.31 -27.12 11.26
C LEU A 825 3.84 -27.02 9.81
N LYS A 826 5.03 -27.57 9.53
CA LYS A 826 5.68 -27.45 8.20
C LYS A 826 5.45 -28.64 7.28
N LEU A 827 5.13 -29.82 7.79
CA LEU A 827 4.88 -31.00 6.96
C LEU A 827 3.78 -30.71 5.90
N PRO A 828 4.03 -30.99 4.61
CA PRO A 828 3.05 -30.80 3.54
C PRO A 828 1.90 -31.82 3.67
N ASP A 829 0.80 -31.58 2.95
CA ASP A 829 -0.18 -32.65 2.69
C ASP A 829 0.55 -33.78 1.95
N GLN A 830 0.45 -35.01 2.44
CA GLN A 830 0.73 -36.18 1.61
C GLN A 830 -0.37 -36.24 0.55
N GLN A 831 0.03 -36.27 -0.72
CA GLN A 831 -0.88 -36.38 -1.86
C GLN A 831 -1.53 -37.75 -1.90
#